data_AF-A0AA43QHW6-F1
#
_entry.id   AF-A0AA43QHW6-F1
#
_cell.length_a   1.000
_cell.length_b   1.000
_cell.length_c   1.000
_cell.angle_alpha   90.00
_cell.angle_beta   90.00
_cell.angle_gamma   90.00
#
_symmetry.space_group_name_H-M   'P 1'
#
loop_
_entity.id
_entity.type
_entity.pdbx_description
1 polymer ?
#
loop_
_entity_poly.entity_id
_entity_poly.type
_entity_poly.pdbx_seq_one_letter_code
_entity_poly.pdbx_strand_id
1 'polypeptide(L)'
;MKKKKKPKLRRQFIMPTPSIDEQNQLLALYNQGLFAEAVARSEALIARFPDYGIAWKVLAGALGRVGRSSELLAATKRTVELMPNDAVVRYNLGNALRMQNNLQDAEISYRKALAINPNLAEAHYNLGIVLIGQGRVKDAEISYRNALAINPNLAGVHYNLGNTLRLQNNLKDAEASYRKALAINPNLAEVQVNLGVVLMDQGRMQEAEISYRNALAINANFAEAHCNLGIVLASLGKINEAAASYRNALDINPNFAEAYCNLGNLLKDQGNSKGAEENYRRSLEIKPANSDTHNNLGILLGEQNRFLEAEVAHRNALHYSPENQKAMSAWIFARRRLCDWDAINESNIKLLECLNALHSSAPEPIALLATENFNPQQLLRAGRLFAEYRYKSRLTIPPLAKAIKASQRKLRIGYLSADFHGHATVYLLAGVLENRNSQAFDVYLYSYGVEQKDASRSRVENACEYFRPVRALSDEAIAQQILADEIDILVDLKGYTQGERLGITALRPAPVIVSWLGYPATLGHERLADYIIGDATVTPLDHAEHFSETLALMPHCYQPNDDQRPVGECPSREQAGLPATGLVFCSFNQAYKITPEMFTLWCRLLAAVPNSVLWLLEPHSAAQANLRHEMQARGVDPARLIFAPKMDQTAHLGRLQLADLAVDTFPYTSHTTASDALWAGVPLLTKMGETFASRVAASILRTMDLAELVATNDEDYFKIAVSLAQNPERLAAVKRKIAEGKRSSPLFDTQLFARDLERLYQAIWAQELVGDRKAIVLGIQHEPITLIKTKPMNNTLANILKLERLTEVVDIGANPIDGEPPYKPMLSAGLCRVTGFEPQESALAELLAKKGEQERYLPYAVGDGETHTLNICRASGMTSLFEPDAATLELFAVLKPLGEVIQRVEMSTRKLDDIAEIEYLDFLKIDIQGAELAVFENGVQKLAQAVAIQTEVSFMTLYKNQPALGEIDSELRRQGFVAHCFFAVKKWPIAPCVINNDPRQPLNQLLEADIVYVRDFSKPDLMTDEQLKQLAMIVHHCYGSSDLALRCIMLLEARKALPVGSQKSYLDLLANKS
;
A
#
# COMPACT_ATOMS: atom_id res chain seq x y z
N MET A 1 -43.75 67.43 -42.57
CA MET A 1 -43.27 68.73 -42.05
C MET A 1 -43.19 68.68 -40.52
N LYS A 2 -41.99 68.71 -39.93
CA LYS A 2 -41.69 69.26 -38.59
C LYS A 2 -40.18 69.52 -38.52
N LYS A 3 -39.81 70.73 -38.10
CA LYS A 3 -38.53 71.42 -38.32
C LYS A 3 -37.34 70.78 -37.56
N LYS A 4 -36.22 70.51 -38.25
CA LYS A 4 -34.90 70.27 -37.65
C LYS A 4 -34.36 71.56 -37.02
N LYS A 5 -34.03 71.55 -35.73
CA LYS A 5 -33.21 72.59 -35.07
C LYS A 5 -31.74 72.35 -35.42
N LYS A 6 -31.04 73.39 -35.90
CA LYS A 6 -29.59 73.40 -36.14
C LYS A 6 -28.81 73.32 -34.80
N PRO A 7 -27.67 72.61 -34.71
CA PRO A 7 -26.76 72.71 -33.58
C PRO A 7 -25.92 74.00 -33.69
N LYS A 8 -25.70 74.67 -32.56
CA LYS A 8 -24.82 75.85 -32.41
C LYS A 8 -23.34 75.42 -32.51
N LEU A 9 -22.55 76.09 -33.36
CA LEU A 9 -21.09 75.98 -33.36
C LEU A 9 -20.51 76.46 -32.01
N ARG A 10 -19.72 75.62 -31.34
CA ARG A 10 -18.82 76.02 -30.24
C ARG A 10 -17.54 76.60 -30.86
N ARG A 11 -17.16 77.82 -30.46
CA ARG A 11 -15.84 78.42 -30.75
C ARG A 11 -14.75 77.56 -30.10
N GLN A 12 -13.78 77.09 -30.88
CA GLN A 12 -12.55 76.47 -30.37
C GLN A 12 -11.69 77.55 -29.71
N PHE A 13 -11.52 77.47 -28.39
CA PHE A 13 -10.44 78.18 -27.69
C PHE A 13 -9.13 77.46 -28.01
N ILE A 14 -8.21 78.13 -28.69
CA ILE A 14 -6.84 77.64 -28.86
C ILE A 14 -6.11 77.91 -27.54
N MET A 15 -5.81 76.85 -26.79
CA MET A 15 -5.04 76.93 -25.55
C MET A 15 -3.60 77.40 -25.88
N PRO A 16 -2.98 78.26 -25.06
CA PRO A 16 -1.61 78.67 -25.28
C PRO A 16 -0.67 77.47 -25.17
N THR A 17 0.19 77.28 -26.18
CA THR A 17 1.22 76.24 -26.21
C THR A 17 2.62 76.86 -26.16
N PRO A 18 3.63 76.14 -25.62
CA PRO A 18 5.01 76.59 -25.67
C PRO A 18 5.51 76.77 -27.10
N SER A 19 6.52 77.63 -27.30
CA SER A 19 7.18 77.77 -28.60
C SER A 19 7.86 76.46 -29.05
N ILE A 20 8.01 76.26 -30.36
CA ILE A 20 8.66 75.05 -30.92
C ILE A 20 10.07 74.86 -30.34
N ASP A 21 10.82 75.95 -30.11
CA ASP A 21 12.15 75.91 -29.51
C ASP A 21 12.11 75.42 -28.07
N GLU A 22 11.15 75.89 -27.26
CA GLU A 22 10.97 75.41 -25.88
C GLU A 22 10.59 73.92 -25.83
N GLN A 23 9.78 73.46 -26.78
CA GLN A 23 9.41 72.04 -26.89
C GLN A 23 10.62 71.17 -27.29
N ASN A 24 11.39 71.60 -28.29
CA ASN A 24 12.57 70.89 -28.77
C ASN A 24 13.66 70.82 -27.70
N GLN A 25 13.89 71.91 -26.96
CA GLN A 25 14.82 71.92 -25.83
C GLN A 25 14.44 70.93 -24.73
N LEU A 26 13.15 70.90 -24.36
CA LEU A 26 12.68 69.97 -23.33
C LEU A 26 12.89 68.50 -23.75
N LEU A 27 12.54 68.17 -25.00
CA LEU A 27 12.73 66.82 -25.54
C LEU A 27 14.22 66.48 -25.69
N ALA A 28 15.07 67.45 -26.05
CA ALA A 28 16.51 67.25 -26.14
C ALA A 28 17.13 66.90 -24.78
N LEU A 29 16.78 67.63 -23.71
CA LEU A 29 17.24 67.33 -22.35
C LEU A 29 16.86 65.90 -21.93
N TYR A 30 15.62 65.51 -22.19
CA TYR A 30 15.16 64.15 -21.87
C TYR A 30 15.88 63.07 -22.68
N ASN A 31 16.06 63.28 -23.99
CA ASN A 31 16.71 62.33 -24.89
C ASN A 31 18.23 62.22 -24.65
N GLN A 32 18.86 63.28 -24.15
CA GLN A 32 20.27 63.29 -23.74
C GLN A 32 20.49 62.65 -22.36
N GLY A 33 19.43 62.23 -21.66
CA GLY A 33 19.52 61.63 -20.34
C GLY A 33 19.75 62.61 -19.19
N LEU A 34 19.62 63.92 -19.45
CA LEU A 34 19.75 64.99 -18.46
C LEU A 34 18.44 65.11 -17.65
N PHE A 35 18.09 64.05 -16.91
CA PHE A 35 16.76 63.90 -16.30
C PHE A 35 16.46 64.94 -15.22
N ALA A 36 17.45 65.36 -14.41
CA ALA A 36 17.24 66.41 -13.40
C ALA A 36 16.91 67.77 -14.03
N GLU A 37 17.61 68.11 -15.12
CA GLU A 37 17.36 69.34 -15.88
C GLU A 37 16.04 69.26 -16.65
N ALA A 38 15.70 68.09 -17.18
CA ALA A 38 14.41 67.84 -17.82
C ALA A 38 13.24 67.98 -16.82
N VAL A 39 13.41 67.57 -15.56
CA VAL A 39 12.42 67.81 -14.48
C VAL A 39 12.23 69.31 -14.26
N ALA A 40 13.31 70.05 -13.98
CA ALA A 40 13.24 71.48 -13.71
C ALA A 40 12.63 72.27 -14.88
N ARG A 41 13.01 71.91 -16.12
CA ARG A 41 12.48 72.53 -17.34
C ARG A 41 11.01 72.17 -17.56
N SER A 42 10.60 70.94 -17.27
CA SER A 42 9.19 70.53 -17.34
C SER A 42 8.34 71.29 -16.33
N GLU A 43 8.79 71.42 -15.07
CA GLU A 43 8.09 72.18 -14.02
C GLU A 43 7.91 73.66 -14.41
N ALA A 44 8.98 74.29 -14.95
CA ALA A 44 8.92 75.67 -15.43
C ALA A 44 7.95 75.84 -16.63
N LEU A 45 7.90 74.87 -17.53
CA LEU A 45 6.96 74.84 -18.66
C LEU A 45 5.52 74.61 -18.20
N ILE A 46 5.30 73.71 -17.24
CA ILE A 46 3.98 73.41 -16.65
C ILE A 46 3.44 74.63 -15.89
N ALA A 47 4.29 75.38 -15.18
CA ALA A 47 3.88 76.60 -14.50
C ALA A 47 3.31 77.66 -15.46
N ARG A 48 3.82 77.71 -16.70
CA ARG A 48 3.37 78.64 -17.75
C ARG A 48 2.25 78.06 -18.62
N PHE A 49 2.24 76.74 -18.80
CA PHE A 49 1.35 76.01 -19.70
C PHE A 49 0.85 74.71 -19.01
N PRO A 50 -0.06 74.83 -18.01
CA PRO A 50 -0.41 73.71 -17.13
C PRO A 50 -1.15 72.57 -17.83
N ASP A 51 -1.72 72.80 -19.02
CA ASP A 51 -2.43 71.78 -19.80
C ASP A 51 -1.61 71.24 -20.99
N TYR A 52 -0.33 71.62 -21.09
CA TYR A 52 0.55 71.08 -22.12
C TYR A 52 1.03 69.66 -21.75
N GLY A 53 0.30 68.65 -22.22
CA GLY A 53 0.50 67.24 -21.85
C GLY A 53 1.90 66.67 -22.11
N ILE A 54 2.64 67.17 -23.10
CA ILE A 54 4.01 66.70 -23.39
C ILE A 54 4.97 67.07 -22.26
N ALA A 55 4.84 68.26 -21.65
CA ALA A 55 5.68 68.61 -20.49
C ALA A 55 5.41 67.72 -19.28
N TRP A 56 4.13 67.38 -19.02
CA TRP A 56 3.77 66.41 -17.99
C TRP A 56 4.27 64.98 -18.30
N LYS A 57 4.26 64.57 -19.57
CA LYS A 57 4.79 63.28 -20.01
C LYS A 57 6.30 63.17 -19.82
N VAL A 58 7.04 64.23 -20.17
CA VAL A 58 8.49 64.32 -19.95
C VAL A 58 8.81 64.40 -18.46
N LEU A 59 8.06 65.19 -17.68
CA LEU A 59 8.19 65.26 -16.23
C LEU A 59 8.04 63.88 -15.59
N ALA A 60 6.96 63.16 -15.89
CA ALA A 60 6.71 61.83 -15.37
C ALA A 60 7.84 60.85 -15.74
N GLY A 61 8.28 60.85 -17.00
CA GLY A 61 9.40 60.02 -17.43
C GLY A 61 10.69 60.33 -16.68
N ALA A 62 11.00 61.62 -16.49
CA ALA A 62 12.23 62.07 -15.85
C ALA A 62 12.21 61.84 -14.33
N LEU A 63 11.06 62.08 -13.66
CA LEU A 63 10.84 61.77 -12.24
C LEU A 63 11.08 60.29 -11.93
N GLY A 64 10.67 59.40 -12.83
CA GLY A 64 10.92 57.96 -12.70
C GLY A 64 12.41 57.60 -12.78
N ARG A 65 13.21 58.36 -13.53
CA ARG A 65 14.66 58.15 -13.66
C ARG A 65 15.47 58.72 -12.49
N VAL A 66 14.97 59.78 -11.84
CA VAL A 66 15.61 60.38 -10.66
C VAL A 66 15.11 59.81 -9.32
N GLY A 67 14.19 58.83 -9.35
CA GLY A 67 13.73 58.12 -8.14
C GLY A 67 12.74 58.91 -7.27
N ARG A 68 12.09 59.96 -7.79
CA ARG A 68 11.09 60.77 -7.07
C ARG A 68 9.70 60.13 -7.14
N SER A 69 9.53 58.98 -6.48
CA SER A 69 8.37 58.08 -6.62
C SER A 69 7.01 58.66 -6.17
N SER A 70 6.99 59.57 -5.19
CA SER A 70 5.76 60.22 -4.71
C SER A 70 5.19 61.19 -5.75
N GLU A 71 6.07 61.97 -6.37
CA GLU A 71 5.73 62.97 -7.39
C GLU A 71 5.45 62.33 -8.74
N LEU A 72 6.13 61.23 -9.05
CA LEU A 72 5.91 60.43 -10.25
C LEU A 72 4.43 60.04 -10.42
N LEU A 73 3.77 59.56 -9.38
CA LEU A 73 2.37 59.14 -9.49
C LEU A 73 1.44 60.32 -9.79
N ALA A 74 1.64 61.45 -9.10
CA ALA A 74 0.85 62.66 -9.31
C ALA A 74 1.03 63.20 -10.74
N ALA A 75 2.28 63.30 -11.20
CA ALA A 75 2.60 63.72 -12.56
C ALA A 75 1.99 62.76 -13.59
N THR A 76 2.09 61.44 -13.38
CA THR A 76 1.58 60.45 -14.34
C THR A 76 0.04 60.42 -14.40
N LYS A 77 -0.66 60.60 -13.26
CA LYS A 77 -2.13 60.77 -13.24
C LYS A 77 -2.54 62.00 -14.05
N ARG A 78 -1.85 63.13 -13.86
CA ARG A 78 -2.11 64.35 -14.63
C ARG A 78 -1.85 64.17 -16.12
N THR A 79 -0.79 63.44 -16.49
CA THR A 79 -0.53 63.12 -17.90
C THR A 79 -1.64 62.27 -18.52
N VAL A 80 -2.23 61.32 -17.78
CA VAL A 80 -3.38 60.52 -18.27
C VAL A 80 -4.64 61.38 -18.47
N GLU A 81 -4.89 62.38 -17.61
CA GLU A 81 -6.01 63.32 -17.78
C GLU A 81 -5.85 64.17 -19.05
N LEU A 82 -4.64 64.65 -19.31
CA LEU A 82 -4.33 65.51 -20.46
C LEU A 82 -4.18 64.72 -21.77
N MET A 83 -3.76 63.45 -21.69
CA MET A 83 -3.49 62.58 -22.84
C MET A 83 -4.20 61.22 -22.72
N PRO A 84 -5.55 61.19 -22.65
CA PRO A 84 -6.30 59.98 -22.29
C PRO A 84 -6.20 58.84 -23.32
N ASN A 85 -5.85 59.15 -24.57
CA ASN A 85 -5.74 58.19 -25.68
C ASN A 85 -4.28 57.78 -25.99
N ASP A 86 -3.31 58.10 -25.12
CA ASP A 86 -1.93 57.66 -25.26
C ASP A 86 -1.69 56.38 -24.44
N ALA A 87 -1.49 55.25 -25.13
CA ALA A 87 -1.28 53.95 -24.51
C ALA A 87 -0.02 53.93 -23.60
N VAL A 88 1.05 54.62 -24.00
CA VAL A 88 2.33 54.62 -23.28
C VAL A 88 2.18 55.36 -21.95
N VAL A 89 1.40 56.45 -21.92
CA VAL A 89 1.12 57.19 -20.69
C VAL A 89 0.33 56.34 -19.69
N ARG A 90 -0.68 55.59 -20.16
CA ARG A 90 -1.45 54.67 -19.30
C ARG A 90 -0.61 53.48 -18.80
N TYR A 91 0.26 52.96 -19.64
CA TYR A 91 1.24 51.94 -19.25
C TYR A 91 2.19 52.47 -18.16
N ASN A 92 2.72 53.69 -18.32
CA ASN A 92 3.57 54.32 -17.32
C ASN A 92 2.83 54.58 -15.99
N LEU A 93 1.53 54.89 -16.03
CA LEU A 93 0.71 54.96 -14.81
C LEU A 93 0.66 53.60 -14.11
N GLY A 94 0.45 52.52 -14.86
CA GLY A 94 0.50 51.16 -14.33
C GLY A 94 1.83 50.82 -13.67
N ASN A 95 2.96 51.23 -14.27
CA ASN A 95 4.28 51.03 -13.69
C ASN A 95 4.44 51.77 -12.35
N ALA A 96 4.04 53.05 -12.31
CA ALA A 96 4.11 53.86 -11.08
C ALA A 96 3.25 53.27 -9.95
N LEU A 97 2.04 52.79 -10.28
CA LEU A 97 1.14 52.14 -9.32
C LEU A 97 1.70 50.81 -8.81
N ARG A 98 2.29 49.99 -9.70
CA ARG A 98 2.96 48.75 -9.31
C ARG A 98 4.13 49.00 -8.35
N MET A 99 4.93 50.05 -8.58
CA MET A 99 6.03 50.42 -7.70
C MET A 99 5.56 50.82 -6.29
N GLN A 100 4.32 51.29 -6.15
CA GLN A 100 3.68 51.58 -4.85
C GLN A 100 2.91 50.38 -4.28
N ASN A 101 3.08 49.18 -4.87
CA ASN A 101 2.34 47.96 -4.51
C ASN A 101 0.80 48.09 -4.64
N ASN A 102 0.30 49.06 -5.42
CA ASN A 102 -1.12 49.17 -5.73
C ASN A 102 -1.43 48.34 -7.00
N LEU A 103 -1.56 47.03 -6.79
CA LEU A 103 -1.66 46.03 -7.86
C LEU A 103 -2.98 46.13 -8.64
N GLN A 104 -4.10 46.45 -7.97
CA GLN A 104 -5.42 46.54 -8.60
C GLN A 104 -5.50 47.72 -9.59
N ASP A 105 -5.07 48.92 -9.17
CA ASP A 105 -5.09 50.08 -10.06
C ASP A 105 -4.04 49.96 -11.18
N ALA A 106 -2.92 49.27 -10.91
CA ALA A 106 -1.92 48.97 -11.92
C ALA A 106 -2.50 48.09 -13.04
N GLU A 107 -3.22 47.02 -12.69
CA GLU A 107 -3.93 46.16 -13.65
C GLU A 107 -4.90 46.97 -14.51
N ILE A 108 -5.75 47.79 -13.89
CA ILE A 108 -6.72 48.62 -14.60
C ILE A 108 -6.01 49.51 -15.61
N SER A 109 -4.89 50.11 -15.21
CA SER A 109 -4.09 50.99 -16.05
C SER A 109 -3.45 50.25 -17.24
N TYR A 110 -2.91 49.05 -17.03
CA TYR A 110 -2.36 48.23 -18.12
C TYR A 110 -3.45 47.75 -19.09
N ARG A 111 -4.60 47.27 -18.61
CA ARG A 111 -5.72 46.87 -19.49
C ARG A 111 -6.23 48.03 -20.32
N LYS A 112 -6.31 49.22 -19.72
CA LYS A 112 -6.66 50.46 -20.40
C LYS A 112 -5.62 50.88 -21.44
N ALA A 113 -4.33 50.62 -21.21
CA ALA A 113 -3.28 50.84 -22.21
C ALA A 113 -3.42 49.86 -23.38
N LEU A 114 -3.67 48.58 -23.09
CA LEU A 114 -3.85 47.52 -24.08
C LEU A 114 -5.14 47.67 -24.91
N ALA A 115 -6.18 48.28 -24.35
CA ALA A 115 -7.38 48.65 -25.11
C ALA A 115 -7.12 49.74 -26.16
N ILE A 116 -6.11 50.59 -25.95
CA ILE A 116 -5.68 51.62 -26.90
C ILE A 116 -4.68 51.05 -27.91
N ASN A 117 -3.70 50.29 -27.42
CA ASN A 117 -2.71 49.61 -28.25
C ASN A 117 -2.52 48.15 -27.80
N PRO A 118 -3.16 47.19 -28.49
CA PRO A 118 -3.03 45.77 -28.16
C PRO A 118 -1.63 45.19 -28.36
N ASN A 119 -0.80 45.84 -29.19
CA ASN A 119 0.55 45.38 -29.58
C ASN A 119 1.67 45.94 -28.67
N LEU A 120 1.34 46.31 -27.43
CA LEU A 120 2.33 46.79 -26.45
C LEU A 120 2.83 45.63 -25.57
N ALA A 121 3.92 44.97 -26.01
CA ALA A 121 4.46 43.78 -25.37
C ALA A 121 4.81 44.01 -23.88
N GLU A 122 5.37 45.17 -23.55
CA GLU A 122 5.77 45.55 -22.19
C GLU A 122 4.56 45.69 -21.24
N ALA A 123 3.42 46.14 -21.76
CA ALA A 123 2.19 46.24 -20.98
C ALA A 123 1.59 44.86 -20.70
N HIS A 124 1.61 43.94 -21.67
CA HIS A 124 1.24 42.54 -21.45
C HIS A 124 2.19 41.86 -20.44
N TYR A 125 3.50 42.10 -20.55
CA TYR A 125 4.49 41.55 -19.61
C TYR A 125 4.27 42.04 -18.17
N ASN A 126 4.15 43.36 -17.96
CA ASN A 126 3.95 43.90 -16.61
C ASN A 126 2.55 43.59 -16.05
N LEU A 127 1.53 43.44 -16.91
CA LEU A 127 0.24 42.92 -16.51
C LEU A 127 0.35 41.48 -15.98
N GLY A 128 1.12 40.61 -16.65
CA GLY A 128 1.39 39.26 -16.18
C GLY A 128 2.03 39.23 -14.79
N ILE A 129 3.03 40.10 -14.53
CA ILE A 129 3.67 40.22 -13.21
C ILE A 129 2.66 40.61 -12.13
N VAL A 130 1.81 41.60 -12.41
CA VAL A 130 0.77 42.04 -11.46
C VAL A 130 -0.24 40.93 -11.18
N LEU A 131 -0.64 40.19 -12.22
CA LEU A 131 -1.58 39.08 -12.08
C LEU A 131 -1.01 37.94 -11.22
N ILE A 132 0.29 37.63 -11.33
CA ILE A 132 0.96 36.69 -10.41
C ILE A 132 0.92 37.22 -8.96
N GLY A 133 1.22 38.49 -8.74
CA GLY A 133 1.15 39.11 -7.41
C GLY A 133 -0.26 39.08 -6.78
N GLN A 134 -1.30 38.96 -7.60
CA GLN A 134 -2.69 38.78 -7.17
C GLN A 134 -3.13 37.30 -7.08
N GLY A 135 -2.25 36.33 -7.34
CA GLY A 135 -2.58 34.90 -7.36
C GLY A 135 -3.32 34.42 -8.61
N ARG A 136 -3.46 35.25 -9.64
CA ARG A 136 -4.21 34.95 -10.88
C ARG A 136 -3.30 34.30 -11.93
N VAL A 137 -2.84 33.09 -11.63
CA VAL A 137 -1.80 32.36 -12.40
C VAL A 137 -2.19 32.13 -13.86
N LYS A 138 -3.44 31.76 -14.16
CA LYS A 138 -3.90 31.51 -15.55
C LYS A 138 -3.95 32.77 -16.40
N ASP A 139 -4.39 33.90 -15.81
CA ASP A 139 -4.46 35.18 -16.53
C ASP A 139 -3.06 35.74 -16.81
N ALA A 140 -2.12 35.49 -15.90
CA ALA A 140 -0.72 35.85 -16.08
C ALA A 140 -0.10 35.11 -17.27
N GLU A 141 -0.35 33.81 -17.40
CA GLU A 141 0.10 33.02 -18.55
C GLU A 141 -0.38 33.60 -19.89
N ILE A 142 -1.68 33.92 -19.99
CA ILE A 142 -2.26 34.54 -21.20
C ILE A 142 -1.53 35.85 -21.52
N SER A 143 -1.30 36.68 -20.50
CA SER A 143 -0.60 37.96 -20.66
C SER A 143 0.84 37.77 -21.15
N TYR A 144 1.59 36.81 -20.59
CA TYR A 144 2.95 36.50 -21.05
C TYR A 144 2.98 35.94 -22.48
N ARG A 145 2.04 35.06 -22.85
CA ARG A 145 1.94 34.55 -24.22
C ARG A 145 1.62 35.64 -25.23
N ASN A 146 0.75 36.59 -24.88
CA ASN A 146 0.48 37.77 -25.72
C ASN A 146 1.73 38.64 -25.89
N ALA A 147 2.49 38.89 -24.82
CA ALA A 147 3.75 39.62 -24.91
C ALA A 147 4.75 38.93 -25.87
N LEU A 148 4.86 37.60 -25.81
CA LEU A 148 5.73 36.80 -26.67
C LEU A 148 5.25 36.68 -28.11
N ALA A 149 3.94 36.74 -28.35
CA ALA A 149 3.38 36.79 -29.71
C ALA A 149 3.77 38.09 -30.43
N ILE A 150 3.93 39.18 -29.68
CA ILE A 150 4.36 40.49 -30.20
C ILE A 150 5.89 40.54 -30.32
N ASN A 151 6.62 40.12 -29.29
CA ASN A 151 8.08 40.08 -29.28
C ASN A 151 8.60 38.76 -28.68
N PRO A 152 9.01 37.80 -29.53
CA PRO A 152 9.49 36.50 -29.08
C PRO A 152 10.82 36.51 -28.32
N ASN A 153 11.62 37.58 -28.45
CA ASN A 153 13.00 37.64 -27.94
C ASN A 153 13.11 38.32 -26.57
N LEU A 154 12.10 38.14 -25.71
CA LEU A 154 12.07 38.69 -24.35
C LEU A 154 12.43 37.63 -23.32
N ALA A 155 13.72 37.52 -22.96
CA ALA A 155 14.22 36.54 -21.99
C ALA A 155 13.47 36.58 -20.65
N GLY A 156 13.21 37.79 -20.12
CA GLY A 156 12.47 37.97 -18.86
C GLY A 156 11.01 37.50 -18.91
N VAL A 157 10.37 37.57 -20.09
CA VAL A 157 9.00 37.05 -20.28
C VAL A 157 9.01 35.53 -20.31
N HIS A 158 9.95 34.91 -21.05
CA HIS A 158 10.12 33.45 -21.06
C HIS A 158 10.44 32.91 -19.66
N TYR A 159 11.29 33.58 -18.89
CA TYR A 159 11.58 33.21 -17.50
C TYR A 159 10.32 33.24 -16.62
N ASN A 160 9.56 34.34 -16.65
CA ASN A 160 8.35 34.48 -15.83
C ASN A 160 7.21 33.55 -16.30
N LEU A 161 7.11 33.28 -17.60
CA LEU A 161 6.21 32.26 -18.15
C LEU A 161 6.61 30.87 -17.64
N GLY A 162 7.90 30.53 -17.64
CA GLY A 162 8.41 29.28 -17.07
C GLY A 162 8.04 29.11 -15.59
N ASN A 163 8.24 30.17 -14.78
CA ASN A 163 7.83 30.18 -13.37
C ASN A 163 6.32 29.96 -13.21
N THR A 164 5.51 30.60 -14.06
CA THR A 164 4.05 30.49 -14.06
C THR A 164 3.59 29.08 -14.40
N LEU A 165 4.18 28.46 -15.43
CA LEU A 165 3.86 27.11 -15.87
C LEU A 165 4.27 26.06 -14.82
N ARG A 166 5.40 26.28 -14.13
CA ARG A 166 5.83 25.43 -13.00
C ARG A 166 4.81 25.46 -11.86
N LEU A 167 4.29 26.64 -11.50
CA LEU A 167 3.23 26.77 -10.46
C LEU A 167 1.94 26.04 -10.85
N GLN A 168 1.67 25.88 -12.15
CA GLN A 168 0.55 25.09 -12.66
C GLN A 168 0.88 23.59 -12.83
N ASN A 169 2.08 23.14 -12.41
CA ASN A 169 2.61 21.80 -12.63
C ASN A 169 2.75 21.40 -14.12
N ASN A 170 2.81 22.36 -15.04
CA ASN A 170 3.09 22.12 -16.46
C ASN A 170 4.62 22.16 -16.71
N LEU A 171 5.30 21.10 -16.25
CA LEU A 171 6.76 21.03 -16.20
C LEU A 171 7.42 21.06 -17.60
N LYS A 172 6.79 20.49 -18.63
CA LYS A 172 7.36 20.44 -19.99
C LYS A 172 7.41 21.81 -20.64
N ASP A 173 6.32 22.57 -20.56
CA ASP A 173 6.28 23.92 -21.13
C ASP A 173 7.13 24.90 -20.30
N ALA A 174 7.23 24.66 -18.98
CA ALA A 174 8.12 25.43 -18.11
C ALA A 174 9.60 25.28 -18.54
N GLU A 175 10.05 24.05 -18.76
CA GLU A 175 11.39 23.75 -19.28
C GLU A 175 11.64 24.45 -20.64
N ALA A 176 10.70 24.31 -21.57
CA ALA A 176 10.83 24.92 -22.90
C ALA A 176 10.98 26.45 -22.81
N SER A 177 10.25 27.07 -21.87
CA SER A 177 10.32 28.51 -21.63
C SER A 177 11.68 28.91 -21.02
N TYR A 178 12.19 28.19 -20.02
CA TYR A 178 13.52 28.47 -19.47
C TYR A 178 14.64 28.29 -20.50
N ARG A 179 14.61 27.22 -21.31
CA ARG A 179 15.59 27.01 -22.37
C ARG A 179 15.58 28.15 -23.40
N LYS A 180 14.41 28.70 -23.75
CA LYS A 180 14.31 29.90 -24.60
C LYS A 180 14.88 31.14 -23.93
N ALA A 181 14.63 31.35 -22.64
CA ALA A 181 15.21 32.47 -21.89
C ALA A 181 16.75 32.40 -21.90
N LEU A 182 17.32 31.20 -21.70
CA LEU A 182 18.77 30.96 -21.73
C LEU A 182 19.37 31.06 -23.13
N ALA A 183 18.62 30.69 -24.18
CA ALA A 183 19.06 30.89 -25.56
C ALA A 183 19.17 32.38 -25.93
N ILE A 184 18.30 33.23 -25.37
CA ILE A 184 18.33 34.68 -25.57
C ILE A 184 19.41 35.34 -24.70
N ASN A 185 19.54 34.91 -23.43
CA ASN A 185 20.57 35.39 -22.52
C ASN A 185 21.14 34.22 -21.68
N PRO A 186 22.35 33.72 -22.02
CA PRO A 186 22.98 32.61 -21.31
C PRO A 186 23.40 32.92 -19.86
N ASN A 187 23.59 34.19 -19.51
CA ASN A 187 24.13 34.62 -18.21
C ASN A 187 23.03 34.86 -17.16
N LEU A 188 22.06 33.95 -17.06
CA LEU A 188 20.95 34.04 -16.10
C LEU A 188 21.02 32.87 -15.09
N ALA A 189 21.71 33.09 -13.97
CA ALA A 189 21.93 32.05 -12.96
C ALA A 189 20.60 31.56 -12.34
N GLU A 190 19.64 32.45 -12.09
CA GLU A 190 18.33 32.12 -11.52
C GLU A 190 17.51 31.24 -12.47
N VAL A 191 17.62 31.46 -13.78
CA VAL A 191 16.95 30.63 -14.79
C VAL A 191 17.55 29.23 -14.82
N GLN A 192 18.88 29.12 -14.71
CA GLN A 192 19.56 27.82 -14.61
C GLN A 192 19.14 27.03 -13.36
N VAL A 193 19.02 27.70 -12.20
CA VAL A 193 18.51 27.06 -10.97
C VAL A 193 17.07 26.57 -11.17
N ASN A 194 16.17 27.40 -11.68
CA ASN A 194 14.77 27.01 -11.88
C ASN A 194 14.59 25.93 -12.96
N LEU A 195 15.44 25.93 -13.99
CA LEU A 195 15.53 24.83 -14.95
C LEU A 195 15.98 23.54 -14.26
N GLY A 196 17.00 23.61 -13.41
CA GLY A 196 17.45 22.47 -12.59
C GLY A 196 16.35 21.90 -11.71
N VAL A 197 15.53 22.75 -11.07
CA VAL A 197 14.38 22.32 -10.26
C VAL A 197 13.34 21.60 -11.12
N VAL A 198 12.98 22.15 -12.29
CA VAL A 198 12.03 21.49 -13.20
C VAL A 198 12.57 20.16 -13.71
N LEU A 199 13.86 20.07 -14.03
CA LEU A 199 14.49 18.81 -14.45
C LEU A 199 14.48 17.77 -13.33
N MET A 200 14.70 18.19 -12.09
CA MET A 200 14.59 17.33 -10.91
C MET A 200 13.15 16.82 -10.72
N ASP A 201 12.14 17.70 -10.84
CA ASP A 201 10.72 17.33 -10.76
C ASP A 201 10.30 16.36 -11.89
N GLN A 202 10.97 16.43 -13.04
CA GLN A 202 10.83 15.49 -14.16
C GLN A 202 11.66 14.20 -13.99
N GLY A 203 12.45 14.05 -12.92
CA GLY A 203 13.33 12.90 -12.67
C GLY A 203 14.66 12.88 -13.46
N ARG A 204 15.00 13.96 -14.16
CA ARG A 204 16.21 14.09 -15.01
C ARG A 204 17.39 14.63 -14.22
N MET A 205 17.85 13.85 -13.24
CA MET A 205 18.86 14.27 -12.25
C MET A 205 20.19 14.71 -12.87
N GLN A 206 20.67 14.03 -13.92
CA GLN A 206 21.95 14.37 -14.57
C GLN A 206 21.90 15.73 -15.28
N GLU A 207 20.79 16.07 -15.91
CA GLU A 207 20.62 17.38 -16.55
C GLU A 207 20.40 18.50 -15.51
N ALA A 208 19.76 18.17 -14.38
CA ALA A 208 19.65 19.08 -13.25
C ALA A 208 21.04 19.42 -12.67
N GLU A 209 21.94 18.42 -12.53
CA GLU A 209 23.33 18.64 -12.11
C GLU A 209 24.04 19.65 -13.02
N ILE A 210 23.92 19.47 -14.34
CA ILE A 210 24.53 20.38 -15.33
C ILE A 210 23.98 21.80 -15.16
N SER A 211 22.67 21.94 -15.00
CA SER A 211 22.01 23.24 -14.84
C SER A 211 22.49 23.97 -13.58
N TYR A 212 22.59 23.28 -12.44
CA TYR A 212 23.12 23.90 -11.22
C TYR A 212 24.61 24.25 -11.31
N ARG A 213 25.44 23.40 -11.95
CA ARG A 213 26.85 23.74 -12.20
C ARG A 213 27.00 24.96 -13.11
N ASN A 214 26.14 25.10 -14.12
CA ASN A 214 26.11 26.30 -14.97
C ASN A 214 25.68 27.54 -14.18
N ALA A 215 24.69 27.43 -13.29
CA ALA A 215 24.30 28.53 -12.40
C ALA A 215 25.48 28.99 -11.53
N LEU A 216 26.23 28.04 -10.97
CA LEU A 216 27.40 28.30 -10.13
C LEU A 216 28.62 28.83 -10.90
N ALA A 217 28.74 28.50 -12.19
CA ALA A 217 29.74 29.10 -13.06
C ALA A 217 29.46 30.58 -13.34
N ILE A 218 28.18 30.98 -13.37
CA ILE A 218 27.75 32.37 -13.52
C ILE A 218 27.83 33.12 -12.18
N ASN A 219 27.37 32.49 -11.09
CA ASN A 219 27.40 33.04 -9.74
C ASN A 219 27.83 31.97 -8.72
N ALA A 220 29.11 31.97 -8.36
CA ALA A 220 29.68 31.01 -7.41
C ALA A 220 29.12 31.13 -5.98
N ASN A 221 28.59 32.30 -5.61
CA ASN A 221 28.06 32.62 -4.28
C ASN A 221 26.53 32.44 -4.22
N PHE A 222 25.98 31.48 -4.97
CA PHE A 222 24.55 31.20 -4.97
C PHE A 222 24.24 30.01 -4.03
N ALA A 223 23.94 30.31 -2.76
CA ALA A 223 23.70 29.29 -1.73
C ALA A 223 22.61 28.27 -2.12
N GLU A 224 21.50 28.72 -2.70
CA GLU A 224 20.40 27.85 -3.15
C GLU A 224 20.85 26.87 -4.24
N ALA A 225 21.68 27.33 -5.19
CA ALA A 225 22.22 26.46 -6.25
C ALA A 225 23.15 25.38 -5.67
N HIS A 226 23.99 25.71 -4.69
CA HIS A 226 24.82 24.72 -3.98
C HIS A 226 23.96 23.72 -3.19
N CYS A 227 22.91 24.18 -2.49
CA CYS A 227 22.00 23.29 -1.75
C CYS A 227 21.28 22.33 -2.70
N ASN A 228 20.69 22.84 -3.80
CA ASN A 228 19.99 22.01 -4.78
C ASN A 228 20.94 21.07 -5.54
N LEU A 229 22.17 21.51 -5.83
CA LEU A 229 23.22 20.64 -6.36
C LEU A 229 23.52 19.50 -5.37
N GLY A 230 23.63 19.79 -4.07
CA GLY A 230 23.81 18.79 -3.03
C GLY A 230 22.72 17.72 -3.03
N ILE A 231 21.45 18.12 -3.20
CA ILE A 231 20.30 17.19 -3.29
C ILE A 231 20.45 16.26 -4.49
N VAL A 232 20.75 16.82 -5.67
CA VAL A 232 20.94 16.04 -6.90
C VAL A 232 22.13 15.11 -6.78
N LEU A 233 23.27 15.58 -6.28
CA LEU A 233 24.46 14.75 -6.09
C LEU A 233 24.21 13.59 -5.11
N ALA A 234 23.48 13.83 -4.02
CA ALA A 234 23.09 12.79 -3.09
C ALA A 234 22.19 11.74 -3.78
N SER A 235 21.22 12.17 -4.59
CA SER A 235 20.35 11.26 -5.36
C SER A 235 21.11 10.44 -6.41
N LEU A 236 22.22 10.96 -6.94
CA LEU A 236 23.10 10.29 -7.88
C LEU A 236 24.18 9.42 -7.19
N GLY A 237 24.15 9.30 -5.85
CA GLY A 237 25.14 8.55 -5.08
C GLY A 237 26.52 9.23 -4.93
N LYS A 238 26.67 10.48 -5.38
CA LYS A 238 27.91 11.29 -5.24
C LYS A 238 27.98 11.94 -3.85
N ILE A 239 28.00 11.11 -2.82
CA ILE A 239 27.81 11.52 -1.42
C ILE A 239 28.84 12.57 -0.94
N ASN A 240 30.12 12.41 -1.29
CA ASN A 240 31.16 13.35 -0.85
C ASN A 240 31.01 14.73 -1.50
N GLU A 241 30.68 14.79 -2.78
CA GLU A 241 30.40 16.05 -3.48
C GLU A 241 29.11 16.70 -2.96
N ALA A 242 28.11 15.90 -2.59
CA ALA A 242 26.87 16.39 -1.97
C ALA A 242 27.16 17.10 -0.64
N ALA A 243 27.92 16.45 0.24
CA ALA A 243 28.32 17.02 1.52
C ALA A 243 29.13 18.32 1.35
N ALA A 244 30.04 18.37 0.38
CA ALA A 244 30.79 19.58 0.05
C ALA A 244 29.88 20.71 -0.44
N SER A 245 28.90 20.39 -1.29
CA SER A 245 27.94 21.37 -1.81
C SER A 245 27.06 21.95 -0.70
N TYR A 246 26.58 21.13 0.24
CA TYR A 246 25.85 21.64 1.42
C TYR A 246 26.72 22.54 2.29
N ARG A 247 27.99 22.19 2.52
CA ARG A 247 28.92 23.05 3.28
C ARG A 247 29.17 24.39 2.59
N ASN A 248 29.38 24.40 1.27
CA ASN A 248 29.51 25.64 0.50
C ASN A 248 28.25 26.52 0.64
N ALA A 249 27.05 25.93 0.58
CA ALA A 249 25.81 26.66 0.79
C ALA A 249 25.75 27.31 2.18
N LEU A 250 26.24 26.62 3.21
CA LEU A 250 26.32 27.09 4.60
C LEU A 250 27.43 28.14 4.82
N ASP A 251 28.55 28.04 4.11
CA ASP A 251 29.62 29.04 4.14
C ASP A 251 29.14 30.37 3.53
N ILE A 252 28.34 30.30 2.48
CA ILE A 252 27.71 31.48 1.84
C ILE A 252 26.56 32.02 2.70
N ASN A 253 25.71 31.15 3.24
CA ASN A 253 24.57 31.50 4.09
C ASN A 253 24.51 30.62 5.36
N PRO A 254 25.11 31.07 6.47
CA PRO A 254 25.09 30.34 7.74
C PRO A 254 23.71 30.18 8.39
N ASN A 255 22.67 30.87 7.88
CA ASN A 255 21.29 30.78 8.35
C ASN A 255 20.40 29.98 7.39
N PHE A 256 20.97 29.04 6.64
CA PHE A 256 20.22 28.21 5.70
C PHE A 256 19.76 26.89 6.33
N ALA A 257 18.58 26.90 6.96
CA ALA A 257 18.03 25.75 7.69
C ALA A 257 17.92 24.48 6.82
N GLU A 258 17.45 24.59 5.59
CA GLU A 258 17.29 23.46 4.68
C GLU A 258 18.62 22.77 4.35
N ALA A 259 19.72 23.54 4.20
CA ALA A 259 21.05 22.97 3.95
C ALA A 259 21.57 22.19 5.17
N TYR A 260 21.35 22.69 6.40
CA TYR A 260 21.64 21.94 7.63
C TYR A 260 20.82 20.66 7.72
N CYS A 261 19.51 20.72 7.47
CA CYS A 261 18.66 19.53 7.49
C CYS A 261 19.12 18.47 6.47
N ASN A 262 19.43 18.89 5.23
CA ASN A 262 19.87 17.97 4.18
C ASN A 262 21.26 17.38 4.46
N LEU A 263 22.19 18.16 5.02
CA LEU A 263 23.47 17.64 5.48
C LEU A 263 23.29 16.67 6.65
N GLY A 264 22.37 16.95 7.57
CA GLY A 264 22.00 16.05 8.66
C GLY A 264 21.48 14.70 8.16
N ASN A 265 20.58 14.71 7.16
CA ASN A 265 20.09 13.49 6.50
C ASN A 265 21.24 12.69 5.88
N LEU A 266 22.12 13.35 5.14
CA LEU A 266 23.27 12.70 4.50
C LEU A 266 24.24 12.08 5.52
N LEU A 267 24.52 12.79 6.62
CA LEU A 267 25.38 12.30 7.70
C LEU A 267 24.73 11.12 8.45
N LYS A 268 23.40 11.15 8.64
CA LYS A 268 22.65 10.02 9.21
C LYS A 268 22.81 8.78 8.33
N ASP A 269 22.65 8.91 7.02
CA ASP A 269 22.80 7.81 6.06
C ASP A 269 24.24 7.25 6.02
N GLN A 270 25.24 8.09 6.30
CA GLN A 270 26.64 7.67 6.48
C GLN A 270 26.92 7.02 7.85
N GLY A 271 25.96 6.99 8.77
CA GLY A 271 26.13 6.51 10.14
C GLY A 271 26.83 7.50 11.08
N ASN A 272 27.06 8.75 10.67
CA ASN A 272 27.56 9.81 11.54
C ASN A 272 26.40 10.46 12.32
N SER A 273 25.89 9.72 13.30
CA SER A 273 24.72 10.14 14.09
C SER A 273 24.97 11.42 14.89
N LYS A 274 26.19 11.64 15.39
CA LYS A 274 26.53 12.87 16.13
C LYS A 274 26.45 14.10 15.24
N GLY A 275 27.11 14.05 14.08
CA GLY A 275 27.06 15.13 13.11
C GLY A 275 25.64 15.38 12.59
N ALA A 276 24.85 14.32 12.38
CA ALA A 276 23.45 14.45 11.99
C ALA A 276 22.62 15.22 13.04
N GLU A 277 22.75 14.86 14.32
CA GLU A 277 22.04 15.54 15.41
C GLU A 277 22.42 17.03 15.52
N GLU A 278 23.72 17.35 15.47
CA GLU A 278 24.21 18.73 15.50
C GLU A 278 23.60 19.58 14.37
N ASN A 279 23.55 19.02 13.16
CA ASN A 279 22.97 19.69 12.00
C ASN A 279 21.45 19.85 12.10
N TYR A 280 20.71 18.84 12.58
CA TYR A 280 19.27 18.97 12.80
C TYR A 280 18.95 20.02 13.86
N ARG A 281 19.69 20.04 14.98
CA ARG A 281 19.51 21.05 16.03
C ARG A 281 19.81 22.45 15.50
N ARG A 282 20.87 22.62 14.70
CA ARG A 282 21.18 23.91 14.07
C ARG A 282 20.10 24.38 13.08
N SER A 283 19.55 23.46 12.27
CA SER A 283 18.40 23.74 11.41
C SER A 283 17.19 24.24 12.23
N LEU A 284 16.90 23.58 13.36
CA LEU A 284 15.80 23.95 14.26
C LEU A 284 16.04 25.24 15.05
N GLU A 285 17.28 25.60 15.36
CA GLU A 285 17.62 26.91 15.93
C GLU A 285 17.26 28.05 14.96
N ILE A 286 17.49 27.83 13.66
CA ILE A 286 17.22 28.82 12.61
C ILE A 286 15.72 28.84 12.25
N LYS A 287 15.10 27.66 12.13
CA LYS A 287 13.69 27.48 11.75
C LYS A 287 12.98 26.52 12.72
N PRO A 288 12.55 27.00 13.91
CA PRO A 288 11.95 26.14 14.93
C PRO A 288 10.69 25.38 14.48
N ALA A 289 9.92 25.95 13.54
CA ALA A 289 8.67 25.37 13.05
C ALA A 289 8.85 24.32 11.92
N ASN A 290 10.06 23.83 11.67
CA ASN A 290 10.30 22.83 10.63
C ASN A 290 9.90 21.41 11.10
N SER A 291 8.68 20.99 10.76
CA SER A 291 8.12 19.68 11.13
C SER A 291 9.00 18.50 10.66
N ASP A 292 9.50 18.52 9.43
CA ASP A 292 10.30 17.42 8.88
C ASP A 292 11.64 17.27 9.61
N THR A 293 12.30 18.39 9.97
CA THR A 293 13.54 18.33 10.75
C THR A 293 13.30 17.77 12.16
N HIS A 294 12.21 18.16 12.83
CA HIS A 294 11.83 17.58 14.12
C HIS A 294 11.59 16.07 14.00
N ASN A 295 10.90 15.62 12.95
CA ASN A 295 10.67 14.19 12.72
C ASN A 295 11.99 13.44 12.46
N ASN A 296 12.87 13.98 11.61
CA ASN A 296 14.17 13.35 11.30
C ASN A 296 15.08 13.26 12.53
N LEU A 297 15.06 14.29 13.39
CA LEU A 297 15.73 14.27 14.69
C LEU A 297 15.13 13.17 15.60
N GLY A 298 13.80 13.07 15.68
CA GLY A 298 13.12 12.04 16.45
C GLY A 298 13.49 10.61 16.01
N ILE A 299 13.52 10.35 14.69
CA ILE A 299 13.95 9.06 14.13
C ILE A 299 15.39 8.74 14.57
N LEU A 300 16.31 9.70 14.41
CA LEU A 300 17.72 9.53 14.80
C LEU A 300 17.89 9.25 16.30
N LEU A 301 17.14 9.96 17.16
CA LEU A 301 17.14 9.74 18.60
C LEU A 301 16.58 8.38 18.97
N GLY A 302 15.53 7.94 18.28
CA GLY A 302 14.95 6.61 18.43
C GLY A 302 15.94 5.49 18.07
N GLU A 303 16.70 5.65 16.99
CA GLU A 303 17.78 4.72 16.59
C GLU A 303 18.88 4.60 17.66
N GLN A 304 19.07 5.65 18.48
CA GLN A 304 20.01 5.67 19.61
C GLN A 304 19.39 5.19 20.95
N ASN A 305 18.16 4.67 20.93
CA ASN A 305 17.37 4.31 22.13
C ASN A 305 17.05 5.49 23.07
N ARG A 306 17.17 6.75 22.61
CA ARG A 306 16.80 7.96 23.37
C ARG A 306 15.31 8.26 23.20
N PHE A 307 14.47 7.30 23.58
CA PHE A 307 13.04 7.30 23.24
C PHE A 307 12.25 8.47 23.81
N LEU A 308 12.60 8.98 25.00
CA LEU A 308 11.96 10.17 25.58
C LEU A 308 12.20 11.41 24.72
N GLU A 309 13.44 11.65 24.30
CA GLU A 309 13.75 12.79 23.42
C GLU A 309 13.14 12.61 22.03
N ALA A 310 13.10 11.36 21.54
CA ALA A 310 12.45 11.03 20.27
C ALA A 310 10.96 11.36 20.29
N GLU A 311 10.24 10.97 21.36
CA GLU A 311 8.83 11.30 21.55
C GLU A 311 8.60 12.81 21.51
N VAL A 312 9.42 13.58 22.24
CA VAL A 312 9.33 15.05 22.26
C VAL A 312 9.55 15.65 20.87
N ALA A 313 10.55 15.16 20.14
CA ALA A 313 10.83 15.63 18.78
C ALA A 313 9.67 15.34 17.83
N HIS A 314 9.11 14.12 17.83
CA HIS A 314 7.94 13.81 17.00
C HIS A 314 6.70 14.59 17.41
N ARG A 315 6.48 14.81 18.72
CA ARG A 315 5.40 15.65 19.22
C ARG A 315 5.53 17.09 18.74
N ASN A 316 6.74 17.64 18.72
CA ASN A 316 7.00 18.97 18.15
C ASN A 316 6.73 19.00 16.64
N ALA A 317 7.11 17.94 15.91
CA ALA A 317 6.78 17.83 14.49
C ALA A 317 5.27 17.91 14.24
N LEU A 318 4.48 17.22 15.06
CA LEU A 318 3.01 17.24 15.02
C LEU A 318 2.40 18.55 15.52
N HIS A 319 3.06 19.25 16.45
CA HIS A 319 2.62 20.57 16.89
C HIS A 319 2.64 21.58 15.74
N TYR A 320 3.68 21.53 14.90
CA TYR A 320 3.81 22.45 13.75
C TYR A 320 3.08 21.98 12.49
N SER A 321 2.88 20.68 12.31
CA SER A 321 2.13 20.10 11.19
C SER A 321 1.37 18.86 11.68
N PRO A 322 0.14 19.05 12.21
CA PRO A 322 -0.69 17.95 12.73
C PRO A 322 -1.02 16.87 11.69
N GLU A 323 -0.99 17.23 10.41
CA GLU A 323 -1.24 16.36 9.25
C GLU A 323 -0.03 15.52 8.83
N ASN A 324 1.14 15.69 9.45
CA ASN A 324 2.36 14.93 9.10
C ASN A 324 2.24 13.46 9.56
N GLN A 325 1.75 12.58 8.68
CA GLN A 325 1.49 11.18 9.06
C GLN A 325 2.78 10.39 9.37
N LYS A 326 3.94 10.80 8.81
CA LYS A 326 5.25 10.21 9.18
C LYS A 326 5.55 10.48 10.64
N ALA A 327 5.46 11.75 11.04
CA ALA A 327 5.63 12.14 12.43
C ALA A 327 4.59 11.47 13.34
N MET A 328 3.34 11.31 12.88
CA MET A 328 2.30 10.62 13.64
C MET A 328 2.66 9.15 13.90
N SER A 329 3.01 8.40 12.86
CA SER A 329 3.39 6.98 12.98
C SER A 329 4.66 6.80 13.84
N ALA A 330 5.66 7.66 13.66
CA ALA A 330 6.89 7.62 14.46
C ALA A 330 6.66 8.00 15.93
N TRP A 331 5.80 8.99 16.19
CA TRP A 331 5.39 9.37 17.54
C TRP A 331 4.66 8.23 18.26
N ILE A 332 3.66 7.63 17.61
CA ILE A 332 2.94 6.45 18.14
C ILE A 332 3.93 5.35 18.48
N PHE A 333 4.88 5.07 17.58
CA PHE A 333 5.88 4.02 17.81
C PHE A 333 6.84 4.35 18.96
N ALA A 334 7.28 5.61 19.11
CA ALA A 334 8.09 6.05 20.24
C ALA A 334 7.34 5.86 21.57
N ARG A 335 6.05 6.23 21.62
CA ARG A 335 5.20 6.03 22.81
C ARG A 335 4.97 4.56 23.14
N ARG A 336 4.76 3.70 22.14
CA ARG A 336 4.68 2.23 22.34
C ARG A 336 5.96 1.68 22.98
N ARG A 337 7.15 2.13 22.55
CA ARG A 337 8.42 1.72 23.18
C ARG A 337 8.55 2.20 24.63
N LEU A 338 7.93 3.33 24.95
CA LEU A 338 7.85 3.87 26.31
C LEU A 338 6.70 3.25 27.12
N CYS A 339 5.88 2.36 26.54
CA CYS A 339 4.61 1.90 27.11
C CYS A 339 3.76 3.06 27.67
N ASP A 340 3.83 4.21 27.00
CA ASP A 340 3.03 5.39 27.30
C ASP A 340 1.79 5.35 26.43
N TRP A 341 0.66 4.95 27.02
CA TRP A 341 -0.58 4.67 26.31
C TRP A 341 -1.57 5.84 26.32
N ASP A 342 -1.23 6.98 26.93
CA ASP A 342 -2.13 8.12 26.95
C ASP A 342 -2.42 8.60 25.52
N ALA A 343 -3.69 8.76 25.17
CA ALA A 343 -4.17 9.18 23.85
C ALA A 343 -3.69 8.30 22.65
N ILE A 344 -3.15 7.10 22.89
CA ILE A 344 -2.66 6.24 21.80
C ILE A 344 -3.80 5.78 20.88
N ASN A 345 -4.99 5.51 21.45
CA ASN A 345 -6.16 5.09 20.69
C ASN A 345 -6.70 6.21 19.77
N GLU A 346 -6.78 7.44 20.27
CA GLU A 346 -7.13 8.61 19.43
C GLU A 346 -6.13 8.83 18.29
N SER A 347 -4.85 8.59 18.57
CA SER A 347 -3.77 8.74 17.60
C SER A 347 -3.83 7.65 16.51
N ASN A 348 -4.16 6.42 16.90
CA ASN A 348 -4.38 5.31 15.95
C ASN A 348 -5.57 5.60 15.02
N ILE A 349 -6.69 6.13 15.57
CA ILE A 349 -7.87 6.51 14.78
C ILE A 349 -7.52 7.60 13.78
N LYS A 350 -6.84 8.67 14.21
CA LYS A 350 -6.40 9.76 13.31
C LYS A 350 -5.48 9.25 12.21
N LEU A 351 -4.53 8.37 12.54
CA LEU A 351 -3.63 7.78 11.55
C LEU A 351 -4.41 6.97 10.50
N LEU A 352 -5.42 6.23 10.93
CA LEU A 352 -6.30 5.46 10.06
C LEU A 352 -7.15 6.36 9.13
N GLU A 353 -7.75 7.42 9.66
CA GLU A 353 -8.49 8.43 8.89
C GLU A 353 -7.59 9.07 7.83
N CYS A 354 -6.38 9.46 8.21
CA CYS A 354 -5.38 10.05 7.34
C CYS A 354 -4.90 9.09 6.23
N LEU A 355 -4.74 7.80 6.55
CA LEU A 355 -4.39 6.78 5.55
C LEU A 355 -5.53 6.58 4.55
N ASN A 356 -6.79 6.69 4.98
CA ASN A 356 -7.95 6.52 4.11
C ASN A 356 -8.18 7.72 3.16
N ALA A 357 -7.76 8.92 3.53
CA ALA A 357 -7.92 10.14 2.73
C ALA A 357 -7.14 10.11 1.39
N LEU A 358 -7.67 10.77 0.35
CA LEU A 358 -7.16 10.79 -1.03
C LEU A 358 -5.77 11.44 -1.20
N HIS A 359 -5.33 12.25 -0.23
CA HIS A 359 -4.05 12.95 -0.26
C HIS A 359 -3.20 12.48 0.93
N SER A 360 -2.65 11.26 0.82
CA SER A 360 -1.96 10.64 1.94
C SER A 360 -0.45 10.86 1.86
N SER A 361 0.18 11.32 2.94
CA SER A 361 1.62 11.15 3.15
C SER A 361 1.91 9.70 3.55
N ALA A 362 3.13 9.22 3.33
CA ALA A 362 3.51 7.83 3.63
C ALA A 362 3.78 7.59 5.14
N PRO A 363 2.97 6.81 5.88
CA PRO A 363 3.29 6.42 7.26
C PRO A 363 4.41 5.36 7.30
N GLU A 364 5.11 5.26 8.43
CA GLU A 364 6.16 4.25 8.63
C GLU A 364 5.56 2.84 8.80
N PRO A 365 5.82 1.87 7.91
CA PRO A 365 5.11 0.58 7.90
C PRO A 365 5.31 -0.26 9.16
N ILE A 366 6.52 -0.29 9.73
CA ILE A 366 6.83 -1.07 10.94
C ILE A 366 6.00 -0.64 12.15
N ALA A 367 5.66 0.65 12.25
CA ALA A 367 4.86 1.19 13.34
C ALA A 367 3.42 0.66 13.31
N LEU A 368 2.92 0.31 12.13
CA LEU A 368 1.54 -0.14 11.94
C LEU A 368 1.33 -1.59 12.36
N LEU A 369 2.38 -2.42 12.36
CA LEU A 369 2.26 -3.85 12.71
C LEU A 369 1.80 -4.10 14.14
N ALA A 370 2.16 -3.20 15.06
CA ALA A 370 1.71 -3.24 16.46
C ALA A 370 0.49 -2.34 16.72
N THR A 371 -0.09 -1.76 15.67
CA THR A 371 -1.24 -0.86 15.80
C THR A 371 -2.54 -1.63 15.60
N GLU A 372 -3.43 -1.52 16.58
CA GLU A 372 -4.73 -2.18 16.56
C GLU A 372 -5.64 -1.60 15.46
N ASN A 373 -6.60 -2.39 15.00
CA ASN A 373 -7.59 -2.03 13.98
C ASN A 373 -7.04 -1.82 12.55
N PHE A 374 -5.76 -2.11 12.30
CA PHE A 374 -5.23 -2.15 10.94
C PHE A 374 -5.47 -3.53 10.32
N ASN A 375 -6.14 -3.55 9.17
CA ASN A 375 -6.37 -4.75 8.39
C ASN A 375 -5.27 -4.95 7.32
N PRO A 376 -5.17 -6.15 6.70
CA PRO A 376 -4.16 -6.42 5.68
C PRO A 376 -4.15 -5.43 4.51
N GLN A 377 -5.32 -4.98 4.04
CA GLN A 377 -5.45 -4.03 2.94
C GLN A 377 -4.85 -2.66 3.27
N GLN A 378 -4.99 -2.21 4.52
CA GLN A 378 -4.40 -0.95 4.98
C GLN A 378 -2.88 -1.05 5.10
N LEU A 379 -2.36 -2.21 5.52
CA LEU A 379 -0.92 -2.47 5.50
C LEU A 379 -0.35 -2.46 4.08
N LEU A 380 -1.07 -3.05 3.11
CA LEU A 380 -0.71 -2.98 1.68
C LEU A 380 -0.64 -1.53 1.18
N ARG A 381 -1.68 -0.73 1.48
CA ARG A 381 -1.73 0.69 1.08
C ARG A 381 -0.60 1.50 1.72
N ALA A 382 -0.35 1.30 3.02
CA ALA A 382 0.74 1.97 3.73
C ALA A 382 2.10 1.61 3.14
N GLY A 383 2.36 0.32 2.90
CA GLY A 383 3.58 -0.16 2.25
C GLY A 383 3.78 0.46 0.87
N ARG A 384 2.72 0.55 0.05
CA ARG A 384 2.77 1.18 -1.28
C ARG A 384 3.16 2.65 -1.21
N LEU A 385 2.43 3.43 -0.40
CA LEU A 385 2.69 4.86 -0.23
C LEU A 385 4.11 5.11 0.27
N PHE A 386 4.57 4.28 1.22
CA PHE A 386 5.93 4.35 1.74
C PHE A 386 6.98 4.02 0.69
N ALA A 387 6.81 2.95 -0.09
CA ALA A 387 7.71 2.62 -1.19
C ALA A 387 7.82 3.76 -2.22
N GLU A 388 6.67 4.25 -2.69
CA GLU A 388 6.57 5.32 -3.69
C GLU A 388 7.17 6.63 -3.21
N TYR A 389 7.06 6.94 -1.91
CA TYR A 389 7.68 8.10 -1.31
C TYR A 389 9.18 7.91 -1.12
N ARG A 390 9.59 6.85 -0.43
CA ARG A 390 10.95 6.62 0.06
C ARG A 390 11.94 6.28 -1.06
N TYR A 391 11.48 5.56 -2.09
CA TYR A 391 12.31 5.09 -3.21
C TYR A 391 11.91 5.67 -4.55
N LYS A 392 11.10 6.75 -4.57
CA LYS A 392 10.57 7.40 -5.79
C LYS A 392 11.56 7.45 -6.95
N SER A 393 12.76 8.00 -6.70
CA SER A 393 13.81 8.18 -7.71
C SER A 393 14.34 6.87 -8.27
N ARG A 394 14.42 5.82 -7.46
CA ARG A 394 14.93 4.50 -7.86
C ARG A 394 13.87 3.68 -8.58
N LEU A 395 12.61 3.81 -8.17
CA LEU A 395 11.48 3.17 -8.84
C LEU A 395 11.30 3.66 -10.29
N THR A 396 11.72 4.89 -10.60
CA THR A 396 11.69 5.43 -11.97
C THR A 396 12.82 4.96 -12.87
N ILE A 397 13.89 4.37 -12.32
CA ILE A 397 15.01 3.85 -13.10
C ILE A 397 14.61 2.49 -13.69
N PRO A 398 14.81 2.24 -15.00
CA PRO A 398 14.54 0.93 -15.61
C PRO A 398 15.23 -0.21 -14.86
N PRO A 399 14.65 -1.44 -14.81
CA PRO A 399 15.28 -2.56 -14.12
C PRO A 399 16.69 -2.81 -14.65
N LEU A 400 17.64 -3.05 -13.74
CA LEU A 400 19.03 -3.34 -14.13
C LEU A 400 19.18 -4.73 -14.73
N ALA A 401 18.55 -5.75 -14.13
CA ALA A 401 18.57 -7.11 -14.64
C ALA A 401 17.70 -7.26 -15.90
N LYS A 402 18.18 -8.10 -16.83
CA LYS A 402 17.48 -8.45 -18.07
C LYS A 402 16.58 -9.67 -17.87
N ALA A 403 15.77 -9.97 -18.89
CA ALA A 403 14.88 -11.13 -18.91
C ALA A 403 15.59 -12.43 -18.54
N ILE A 404 14.85 -13.30 -17.85
CA ILE A 404 15.29 -14.59 -17.35
C ILE A 404 15.72 -15.51 -18.49
N LYS A 405 16.79 -16.28 -18.27
CA LYS A 405 17.31 -17.25 -19.23
C LYS A 405 17.55 -18.58 -18.54
N ALA A 406 17.13 -19.66 -19.19
CA ALA A 406 17.50 -21.00 -18.77
C ALA A 406 19.03 -21.13 -18.80
N SER A 407 19.60 -21.72 -17.74
CA SER A 407 21.04 -21.97 -17.63
C SER A 407 21.27 -23.36 -17.05
N GLN A 408 22.36 -24.01 -17.47
CA GLN A 408 22.80 -25.29 -16.91
C GLN A 408 23.75 -25.12 -15.71
N ARG A 409 24.08 -23.88 -15.32
CA ARG A 409 24.89 -23.60 -14.12
C ARG A 409 24.04 -23.75 -12.85
N LYS A 410 24.70 -23.85 -11.70
CA LYS A 410 24.06 -23.78 -10.38
C LYS A 410 23.26 -22.49 -10.22
N LEU A 411 22.13 -22.58 -9.52
CA LEU A 411 21.31 -21.40 -9.23
C LEU A 411 22.03 -20.53 -8.19
N ARG A 412 22.21 -19.24 -8.50
CA ARG A 412 22.87 -18.28 -7.62
C ARG A 412 21.83 -17.58 -6.75
N ILE A 413 21.88 -17.82 -5.45
CA ILE A 413 21.00 -17.20 -4.46
C ILE A 413 21.78 -16.11 -3.72
N GLY A 414 21.30 -14.87 -3.76
CA GLY A 414 21.85 -13.77 -2.99
C GLY A 414 20.97 -13.45 -1.79
N TYR A 415 21.50 -13.44 -0.57
CA TYR A 415 20.80 -12.96 0.61
C TYR A 415 21.30 -11.57 1.00
N LEU A 416 20.37 -10.64 1.22
CA LEU A 416 20.64 -9.23 1.46
C LEU A 416 20.21 -8.86 2.89
N SER A 417 21.16 -8.42 3.74
CA SER A 417 20.83 -8.07 5.13
C SER A 417 21.85 -7.17 5.84
N ALA A 418 21.38 -6.42 6.85
CA ALA A 418 22.28 -5.83 7.86
C ALA A 418 22.61 -6.80 9.01
N ASP A 419 21.93 -7.94 9.09
CA ASP A 419 21.82 -8.67 10.34
C ASP A 419 22.67 -9.95 10.37
N PHE A 420 23.68 -10.03 9.50
CA PHE A 420 24.68 -11.11 9.53
C PHE A 420 25.65 -10.89 10.70
N HIS A 421 25.17 -11.06 11.93
CA HIS A 421 25.89 -11.04 13.21
C HIS A 421 24.99 -11.74 14.26
N GLY A 422 25.30 -11.64 15.55
CA GLY A 422 24.47 -12.12 16.65
C GLY A 422 23.10 -11.43 16.72
N HIS A 423 22.20 -11.82 15.81
CA HIS A 423 20.87 -11.29 15.61
C HIS A 423 19.89 -12.42 15.27
N ALA A 424 18.60 -12.17 15.50
CA ALA A 424 17.51 -13.11 15.23
C ALA A 424 17.59 -13.74 13.83
N THR A 425 17.92 -12.95 12.81
CA THR A 425 18.08 -13.43 11.42
C THR A 425 19.07 -14.59 11.33
N VAL A 426 20.25 -14.47 11.94
CA VAL A 426 21.27 -15.53 11.89
C VAL A 426 20.92 -16.68 12.84
N TYR A 427 20.32 -16.39 14.00
CA TYR A 427 19.86 -17.44 14.90
C TYR A 427 18.82 -18.36 14.26
N LEU A 428 18.00 -17.85 13.34
CA LEU A 428 17.04 -18.65 12.58
C LEU A 428 17.68 -19.31 11.34
N LEU A 429 18.55 -18.59 10.61
CA LEU A 429 18.99 -18.97 9.27
C LEU A 429 20.30 -19.76 9.20
N ALA A 430 21.19 -19.67 10.20
CA ALA A 430 22.56 -20.21 10.10
C ALA A 430 22.59 -21.69 9.70
N GLY A 431 21.83 -22.53 10.40
CA GLY A 431 21.78 -23.95 10.10
C GLY A 431 21.19 -24.29 8.73
N VAL A 432 20.30 -23.45 8.18
CA VAL A 432 19.76 -23.62 6.81
C VAL A 432 20.86 -23.43 5.78
N LEU A 433 21.71 -22.41 5.96
CA LEU A 433 22.85 -22.15 5.06
C LEU A 433 23.91 -23.25 5.16
N GLU A 434 24.12 -23.80 6.36
CA GLU A 434 25.05 -24.91 6.61
C GLU A 434 24.58 -26.21 5.94
N ASN A 435 23.26 -26.44 5.87
CA ASN A 435 22.66 -27.64 5.26
C ASN A 435 22.36 -27.51 3.75
N ARG A 436 22.76 -26.40 3.11
CA ARG A 436 22.49 -26.16 1.69
C ARG A 436 23.13 -27.22 0.77
N ASN A 437 22.47 -27.53 -0.33
CA ASN A 437 23.01 -28.32 -1.42
C ASN A 437 23.97 -27.49 -2.27
N SER A 438 25.24 -27.46 -1.86
CA SER A 438 26.33 -26.79 -2.59
C SER A 438 26.58 -27.34 -4.00
N GLN A 439 25.98 -28.47 -4.41
CA GLN A 439 26.06 -28.95 -5.78
C GLN A 439 25.01 -28.33 -6.72
N ALA A 440 23.91 -27.82 -6.17
CA ALA A 440 22.81 -27.22 -6.94
C ALA A 440 22.76 -25.69 -6.83
N PHE A 441 23.24 -25.13 -5.72
CA PHE A 441 23.15 -23.69 -5.43
C PHE A 441 24.51 -23.09 -5.07
N ASP A 442 24.78 -21.88 -5.55
CA ASP A 442 25.84 -21.02 -5.05
C ASP A 442 25.21 -19.88 -4.23
N VAL A 443 25.63 -19.69 -2.99
CA VAL A 443 25.07 -18.72 -2.05
C VAL A 443 26.00 -17.53 -1.86
N TYR A 444 25.42 -16.34 -1.99
CA TYR A 444 26.07 -15.04 -1.78
C TYR A 444 25.42 -14.34 -0.60
N LEU A 445 26.20 -13.83 0.35
CA LEU A 445 25.71 -13.01 1.47
C LEU A 445 26.19 -11.57 1.31
N TYR A 446 25.26 -10.64 1.09
CA TYR A 446 25.53 -9.21 0.97
C TYR A 446 25.25 -8.52 2.31
N SER A 447 26.32 -8.23 3.06
CA SER A 447 26.26 -7.65 4.40
C SER A 447 26.48 -6.15 4.38
N TYR A 448 25.44 -5.37 4.68
CA TYR A 448 25.54 -3.90 4.82
C TYR A 448 25.40 -3.40 6.26
N GLY A 449 25.35 -4.30 7.23
CA GLY A 449 25.22 -3.98 8.65
C GLY A 449 26.55 -3.75 9.36
N VAL A 450 26.52 -3.74 10.69
CA VAL A 450 27.74 -3.62 11.50
C VAL A 450 28.69 -4.79 11.26
N GLU A 451 29.97 -4.49 11.14
CA GLU A 451 31.03 -5.51 11.07
C GLU A 451 31.32 -6.01 12.48
N GLN A 452 30.46 -6.91 12.96
CA GLN A 452 30.65 -7.59 14.23
C GLN A 452 31.18 -9.00 13.97
N LYS A 453 32.41 -9.27 14.41
CA LYS A 453 33.07 -10.58 14.27
C LYS A 453 32.75 -11.48 15.46
N ASP A 454 31.48 -11.86 15.60
CA ASP A 454 31.04 -12.83 16.60
C ASP A 454 30.92 -14.25 16.01
N ALA A 455 30.62 -15.23 16.87
CA ALA A 455 30.50 -16.63 16.45
C ALA A 455 29.39 -16.83 15.40
N SER A 456 28.28 -16.09 15.50
CA SER A 456 27.18 -16.14 14.53
C SER A 456 27.62 -15.66 13.15
N ARG A 457 28.40 -14.58 13.07
CA ARG A 457 29.01 -14.10 11.83
C ARG A 457 29.91 -15.15 11.19
N SER A 458 30.81 -15.75 11.97
CA SER A 458 31.73 -16.77 11.44
C SER A 458 30.99 -18.00 10.90
N ARG A 459 29.88 -18.41 11.51
CA ARG A 459 29.06 -19.52 11.00
C ARG A 459 28.54 -19.25 9.59
N VAL A 460 27.91 -18.10 9.37
CA VAL A 460 27.33 -17.78 8.05
C VAL A 460 28.38 -17.45 6.98
N GLU A 461 29.54 -16.88 7.37
CA GLU A 461 30.68 -16.71 6.46
C GLU A 461 31.19 -18.06 5.94
N ASN A 462 31.30 -19.05 6.81
CA ASN A 462 31.73 -20.42 6.43
C ASN A 462 30.64 -21.21 5.69
N ALA A 463 29.38 -20.79 5.81
CA ALA A 463 28.21 -21.45 5.21
C ALA A 463 27.76 -20.80 3.88
N CYS A 464 28.61 -20.02 3.22
CA CYS A 464 28.33 -19.46 1.90
C CYS A 464 29.55 -19.58 0.98
N GLU A 465 29.31 -19.54 -0.33
CA GLU A 465 30.37 -19.50 -1.35
C GLU A 465 31.02 -18.12 -1.39
N TYR A 466 30.23 -17.05 -1.20
CA TYR A 466 30.70 -15.68 -1.31
C TYR A 466 30.11 -14.78 -0.24
N PHE A 467 30.97 -14.31 0.66
CA PHE A 467 30.61 -13.27 1.61
C PHE A 467 31.05 -11.89 1.10
N ARG A 468 30.10 -10.96 0.95
CA ARG A 468 30.32 -9.61 0.41
C ARG A 468 30.03 -8.54 1.48
N PRO A 469 31.04 -7.99 2.17
CA PRO A 469 30.85 -6.82 3.01
C PRO A 469 30.66 -5.59 2.12
N VAL A 470 29.46 -5.02 2.13
CA VAL A 470 29.06 -3.94 1.20
C VAL A 470 28.54 -2.69 1.91
N ARG A 471 28.69 -2.59 3.25
CA ARG A 471 28.24 -1.44 4.04
C ARG A 471 28.73 -0.09 3.48
N ALA A 472 29.97 -0.03 3.03
CA ALA A 472 30.60 1.20 2.53
C ALA A 472 30.11 1.64 1.14
N LEU A 473 29.36 0.78 0.43
CA LEU A 473 28.88 1.04 -0.93
C LEU A 473 27.50 1.70 -0.91
N SER A 474 27.20 2.50 -1.94
CA SER A 474 25.85 3.04 -2.16
C SER A 474 24.89 1.95 -2.64
N ASP A 475 23.57 2.21 -2.60
CA ASP A 475 22.57 1.23 -3.07
C ASP A 475 22.81 0.84 -4.53
N GLU A 476 23.17 1.83 -5.35
CA GLU A 476 23.46 1.66 -6.79
C GLU A 476 24.72 0.82 -7.00
N ALA A 477 25.78 1.06 -6.22
CA ALA A 477 27.00 0.26 -6.30
C ALA A 477 26.77 -1.19 -5.86
N ILE A 478 25.94 -1.41 -4.83
CA ILE A 478 25.55 -2.77 -4.41
C ILE A 478 24.71 -3.44 -5.49
N ALA A 479 23.75 -2.74 -6.08
CA ALA A 479 22.92 -3.27 -7.16
C ALA A 479 23.78 -3.66 -8.39
N GLN A 480 24.77 -2.86 -8.75
CA GLN A 480 25.74 -3.21 -9.80
C GLN A 480 26.61 -4.42 -9.44
N GLN A 481 27.03 -4.53 -8.17
CA GLN A 481 27.77 -5.70 -7.70
C GLN A 481 26.90 -6.98 -7.81
N ILE A 482 25.64 -6.93 -7.38
CA ILE A 482 24.69 -8.05 -7.48
C ILE A 482 24.46 -8.45 -8.95
N LEU A 483 24.32 -7.46 -9.85
CA LEU A 483 24.20 -7.71 -11.29
C LEU A 483 25.46 -8.38 -11.87
N ALA A 484 26.64 -7.92 -11.45
CA ALA A 484 27.92 -8.47 -11.89
C ALA A 484 28.19 -9.90 -11.36
N ASP A 485 27.69 -10.21 -10.17
CA ASP A 485 27.71 -11.57 -9.60
C ASP A 485 26.67 -12.49 -10.29
N GLU A 486 25.82 -11.95 -11.18
CA GLU A 486 24.74 -12.62 -11.94
C GLU A 486 23.82 -13.46 -11.04
N ILE A 487 23.38 -12.86 -9.94
CA ILE A 487 22.42 -13.48 -9.00
C ILE A 487 21.10 -13.76 -9.73
N ASP A 488 20.61 -14.99 -9.60
CA ASP A 488 19.35 -15.42 -10.22
C ASP A 488 18.16 -15.05 -9.33
N ILE A 489 18.25 -15.37 -8.04
CA ILE A 489 17.25 -15.05 -7.03
C ILE A 489 17.92 -14.24 -5.93
N LEU A 490 17.49 -12.99 -5.76
CA LEU A 490 17.92 -12.15 -4.64
C LEU A 490 16.83 -12.15 -3.56
N VAL A 491 17.22 -12.44 -2.34
CA VAL A 491 16.34 -12.57 -1.18
C VAL A 491 16.63 -11.43 -0.22
N ASP A 492 15.67 -10.54 -0.05
CA ASP A 492 15.72 -9.49 0.96
C ASP A 492 15.32 -10.05 2.33
N LEU A 493 16.25 -9.96 3.29
CA LEU A 493 16.07 -10.46 4.66
C LEU A 493 15.66 -9.38 5.66
N LYS A 494 15.27 -8.20 5.20
CA LYS A 494 14.98 -7.04 6.06
C LYS A 494 13.54 -6.58 5.99
N GLY A 495 13.05 -6.24 4.80
CA GLY A 495 11.89 -5.39 4.56
C GLY A 495 11.98 -4.07 5.34
N TYR A 496 10.86 -3.50 5.80
CA TYR A 496 10.82 -2.21 6.51
C TYR A 496 11.31 -2.26 7.97
N THR A 497 12.33 -3.06 8.27
CA THR A 497 12.95 -3.12 9.61
C THR A 497 14.15 -2.16 9.70
N GLN A 498 14.67 -1.94 10.91
CA GLN A 498 15.73 -0.95 11.15
C GLN A 498 16.96 -1.23 10.29
N GLY A 499 17.46 -0.20 9.59
CA GLY A 499 18.65 -0.30 8.74
C GLY A 499 18.43 -1.06 7.43
N GLU A 500 17.20 -1.07 6.91
CA GLU A 500 16.87 -1.59 5.58
C GLU A 500 17.55 -0.79 4.45
N ARG A 501 17.68 -1.42 3.27
CA ARG A 501 18.21 -0.81 2.04
C ARG A 501 17.46 -1.28 0.79
N LEU A 502 16.13 -1.20 0.80
CA LEU A 502 15.24 -1.60 -0.33
C LEU A 502 15.43 -0.72 -1.57
N GLY A 503 16.18 0.38 -1.48
CA GLY A 503 16.67 1.09 -2.67
C GLY A 503 17.48 0.19 -3.61
N ILE A 504 18.16 -0.84 -3.07
CA ILE A 504 18.87 -1.86 -3.85
C ILE A 504 17.87 -2.69 -4.67
N THR A 505 16.80 -3.19 -4.05
CA THR A 505 15.81 -4.04 -4.75
C THR A 505 14.93 -3.24 -5.71
N ALA A 506 14.67 -1.96 -5.42
CA ALA A 506 13.97 -1.04 -6.34
C ALA A 506 14.67 -0.90 -7.71
N LEU A 507 16.01 -1.00 -7.73
CA LEU A 507 16.83 -0.99 -8.95
C LEU A 507 16.79 -2.31 -9.73
N ARG A 508 16.22 -3.38 -9.14
CA ARG A 508 16.04 -4.70 -9.74
C ARG A 508 17.34 -5.31 -10.29
N PRO A 509 18.37 -5.53 -9.44
CA PRO A 509 19.66 -6.06 -9.88
C PRO A 509 19.68 -7.57 -10.15
N ALA A 510 18.64 -8.29 -9.71
CA ALA A 510 18.40 -9.69 -10.03
C ALA A 510 17.04 -9.82 -10.74
N PRO A 511 16.89 -10.82 -11.63
CA PRO A 511 15.66 -11.00 -12.38
C PRO A 511 14.49 -11.45 -11.49
N VAL A 512 14.77 -12.18 -10.40
CA VAL A 512 13.79 -12.55 -9.38
C VAL A 512 14.23 -11.97 -8.03
N ILE A 513 13.33 -11.26 -7.34
CA ILE A 513 13.53 -10.81 -5.96
C ILE A 513 12.45 -11.40 -5.07
N VAL A 514 12.86 -11.87 -3.91
CA VAL A 514 12.02 -12.50 -2.90
C VAL A 514 12.13 -11.71 -1.60
N SER A 515 11.00 -11.35 -1.01
CA SER A 515 10.93 -10.85 0.37
C SER A 515 10.84 -12.04 1.31
N TRP A 516 11.80 -12.19 2.24
CA TRP A 516 11.71 -13.25 3.23
C TRP A 516 12.34 -12.91 4.58
N LEU A 517 11.58 -13.32 5.59
CA LEU A 517 11.84 -13.44 7.01
C LEU A 517 11.77 -12.15 7.84
N GLY A 518 12.55 -11.12 7.51
CA GLY A 518 12.73 -9.97 8.41
C GLY A 518 11.45 -9.18 8.70
N TYR A 519 10.68 -8.84 7.66
CA TYR A 519 9.49 -8.01 7.76
C TYR A 519 8.21 -8.82 7.55
N PRO A 520 7.29 -8.85 8.54
CA PRO A 520 6.12 -9.72 8.52
C PRO A 520 4.87 -9.05 7.91
N ALA A 521 5.02 -8.48 6.73
CA ALA A 521 3.94 -7.92 5.92
C ALA A 521 4.43 -7.67 4.48
N THR A 522 3.53 -7.27 3.59
CA THR A 522 3.87 -6.86 2.21
C THR A 522 4.76 -5.62 2.17
N LEU A 523 5.70 -5.57 1.22
CA LEU A 523 6.48 -4.38 0.88
C LEU A 523 5.63 -3.32 0.15
N GLY A 524 4.48 -3.72 -0.40
CA GLY A 524 3.46 -2.85 -0.97
C GLY A 524 3.71 -2.35 -2.40
N HIS A 525 4.82 -2.74 -3.02
CA HIS A 525 5.15 -2.34 -4.38
C HIS A 525 5.85 -3.48 -5.15
N GLU A 526 5.30 -3.88 -6.30
CA GLU A 526 5.77 -4.98 -7.16
C GLU A 526 7.25 -4.89 -7.55
N ARG A 527 7.77 -3.66 -7.66
CA ARG A 527 9.18 -3.41 -7.96
C ARG A 527 10.13 -3.87 -6.85
N LEU A 528 9.69 -3.92 -5.59
CA LEU A 528 10.56 -4.23 -4.46
C LEU A 528 10.77 -5.74 -4.27
N ALA A 529 9.78 -6.57 -4.60
CA ALA A 529 9.87 -8.02 -4.58
C ALA A 529 8.80 -8.65 -5.49
N ASP A 530 9.15 -9.75 -6.15
CA ASP A 530 8.23 -10.55 -6.97
C ASP A 530 7.44 -11.55 -6.12
N TYR A 531 8.10 -12.13 -5.13
CA TYR A 531 7.54 -13.15 -4.25
C TYR A 531 7.73 -12.79 -2.78
N ILE A 532 6.83 -13.29 -1.93
CA ILE A 532 6.99 -13.32 -0.48
C ILE A 532 6.95 -14.77 -0.01
N ILE A 533 7.96 -15.19 0.76
CA ILE A 533 7.98 -16.53 1.36
C ILE A 533 7.16 -16.53 2.64
N GLY A 534 6.13 -17.37 2.65
CA GLY A 534 5.22 -17.57 3.77
C GLY A 534 4.88 -19.06 3.97
N ASP A 535 3.77 -19.32 4.62
CA ASP A 535 3.18 -20.66 4.79
C ASP A 535 1.65 -20.54 4.80
N ALA A 536 0.96 -21.69 4.76
CA ALA A 536 -0.51 -21.73 4.72
C ALA A 536 -1.19 -21.09 5.94
N THR A 537 -0.47 -20.88 7.06
CA THR A 537 -1.01 -20.16 8.21
C THR A 537 -0.75 -18.66 8.12
N VAL A 538 0.47 -18.19 7.88
CA VAL A 538 0.80 -16.75 7.90
C VAL A 538 0.32 -16.00 6.65
N THR A 539 0.29 -16.66 5.50
CA THR A 539 -0.13 -16.13 4.20
C THR A 539 -1.05 -17.15 3.51
N PRO A 540 -2.26 -17.37 4.05
CA PRO A 540 -3.22 -18.26 3.40
C PRO A 540 -3.59 -17.69 2.01
N LEU A 541 -3.97 -18.57 1.07
CA LEU A 541 -4.14 -18.19 -0.34
C LEU A 541 -5.26 -17.16 -0.58
N ASP A 542 -6.28 -17.17 0.28
CA ASP A 542 -7.35 -16.18 0.33
C ASP A 542 -6.85 -14.76 0.68
N HIS A 543 -5.67 -14.62 1.30
CA HIS A 543 -5.06 -13.32 1.56
C HIS A 543 -4.20 -12.79 0.41
N ALA A 544 -4.09 -13.50 -0.72
CA ALA A 544 -3.18 -13.13 -1.81
C ALA A 544 -3.40 -11.70 -2.34
N GLU A 545 -4.64 -11.20 -2.33
CA GLU A 545 -4.95 -9.82 -2.78
C GLU A 545 -4.39 -8.72 -1.85
N HIS A 546 -4.01 -9.07 -0.62
CA HIS A 546 -3.44 -8.14 0.36
C HIS A 546 -1.91 -8.02 0.27
N PHE A 547 -1.29 -8.65 -0.71
CA PHE A 547 0.15 -8.58 -0.96
C PHE A 547 0.41 -8.03 -2.36
N SER A 548 1.44 -7.18 -2.49
CA SER A 548 1.97 -6.81 -3.81
C SER A 548 2.78 -7.94 -4.45
N GLU A 549 3.33 -8.81 -3.62
CA GLU A 549 4.15 -9.95 -3.97
C GLU A 549 3.29 -11.19 -4.22
N THR A 550 3.76 -12.10 -5.08
CA THR A 550 3.16 -13.41 -5.24
C THR A 550 3.52 -14.34 -4.08
N LEU A 551 2.53 -15.08 -3.56
CA LEU A 551 2.75 -15.97 -2.43
C LEU A 551 3.58 -17.21 -2.82
N ALA A 552 4.65 -17.49 -2.08
CA ALA A 552 5.46 -18.70 -2.19
C ALA A 552 5.48 -19.42 -0.83
N LEU A 553 4.73 -20.52 -0.70
CA LEU A 553 4.42 -21.14 0.58
C LEU A 553 5.31 -22.34 0.87
N MET A 554 6.02 -22.29 2.00
CA MET A 554 6.69 -23.43 2.62
C MET A 554 5.66 -24.47 3.10
N PRO A 555 5.99 -25.77 3.10
CA PRO A 555 5.03 -26.84 3.41
C PRO A 555 4.62 -26.92 4.88
N HIS A 556 5.40 -26.33 5.80
CA HIS A 556 5.21 -26.49 7.24
C HIS A 556 5.13 -25.16 7.99
N CYS A 557 6.26 -24.44 8.03
CA CYS A 557 6.38 -23.10 8.61
C CYS A 557 7.28 -22.28 7.70
N TYR A 558 7.02 -20.98 7.56
CA TYR A 558 7.87 -20.06 6.79
C TYR A 558 9.16 -19.69 7.54
N GLN A 559 9.16 -19.83 8.87
CA GLN A 559 10.27 -19.45 9.74
C GLN A 559 11.19 -20.66 9.97
N PRO A 560 12.48 -20.56 9.61
CA PRO A 560 13.45 -21.59 9.94
C PRO A 560 13.84 -21.51 11.40
N ASN A 561 14.20 -22.63 12.02
CA ASN A 561 14.72 -22.65 13.38
C ASN A 561 15.92 -23.58 13.46
N ASP A 562 17.10 -23.00 13.71
CA ASP A 562 18.35 -23.73 13.83
C ASP A 562 18.31 -24.69 15.04
N ASP A 563 18.48 -25.98 14.77
CA ASP A 563 18.45 -27.07 15.75
C ASP A 563 19.78 -27.29 16.48
N GLN A 564 20.83 -26.59 16.06
CA GLN A 564 22.14 -26.61 16.72
C GLN A 564 22.30 -25.48 17.74
N ARG A 565 21.24 -24.69 18.00
CA ARG A 565 21.31 -23.57 18.94
C ARG A 565 21.57 -24.08 20.37
N PRO A 566 22.71 -23.69 20.99
CA PRO A 566 23.02 -24.12 22.35
C PRO A 566 22.04 -23.50 23.35
N VAL A 567 21.49 -24.33 24.24
CA VAL A 567 20.69 -23.91 25.39
C VAL A 567 21.61 -23.86 26.59
N GLY A 568 21.75 -22.70 27.23
CA GLY A 568 22.60 -22.52 28.39
C GLY A 568 22.08 -23.25 29.64
N GLU A 569 22.91 -23.28 30.69
CA GLU A 569 22.50 -23.81 31.99
C GLU A 569 21.32 -23.01 32.55
N CYS A 570 20.34 -23.71 33.14
CA CYS A 570 19.19 -23.08 33.78
C CYS A 570 19.64 -22.45 35.12
N PRO A 571 19.58 -21.12 35.27
CA PRO A 571 19.90 -20.47 36.54
C PRO A 571 18.83 -20.79 37.60
N SER A 572 19.12 -20.50 38.87
CA SER A 572 18.09 -20.54 39.91
C SER A 572 17.08 -19.39 39.76
N ARG A 573 15.86 -19.58 40.30
CA ARG A 573 14.85 -18.50 40.35
C ARG A 573 15.36 -17.26 41.08
N GLU A 574 16.12 -17.43 42.15
CA GLU A 574 16.74 -16.32 42.91
C GLU A 574 17.71 -15.50 42.04
N GLN A 575 18.60 -16.17 41.30
CA GLN A 575 19.51 -15.51 40.36
C GLN A 575 18.78 -14.76 39.25
N ALA A 576 17.58 -15.21 38.88
CA ALA A 576 16.71 -14.57 37.89
C ALA A 576 15.80 -13.47 38.47
N GLY A 577 15.84 -13.22 39.78
CA GLY A 577 14.97 -12.26 40.46
C GLY A 577 13.50 -12.73 40.56
N LEU A 578 13.25 -14.03 40.42
CA LEU A 578 11.93 -14.65 40.46
C LEU A 578 11.61 -15.20 41.87
N PRO A 579 10.32 -15.25 42.26
CA PRO A 579 9.92 -15.85 43.53
C PRO A 579 10.21 -17.36 43.56
N ALA A 580 10.59 -17.87 44.74
CA ALA A 580 10.93 -19.29 44.93
C ALA A 580 9.79 -20.26 44.53
N THR A 581 8.54 -19.83 44.65
CA THR A 581 7.33 -20.59 44.29
C THR A 581 6.35 -19.73 43.51
N GLY A 582 5.39 -20.35 42.83
CA GLY A 582 4.36 -19.66 42.04
C GLY A 582 4.63 -19.76 40.54
N LEU A 583 3.58 -19.52 39.75
CA LEU A 583 3.63 -19.63 38.30
C LEU A 583 4.32 -18.42 37.67
N VAL A 584 5.24 -18.64 36.74
CA VAL A 584 5.93 -17.58 35.99
C VAL A 584 5.32 -17.47 34.60
N PHE A 585 4.45 -16.48 34.38
CA PHE A 585 4.06 -16.06 33.04
C PHE A 585 5.21 -15.25 32.43
N CYS A 586 5.55 -15.50 31.16
CA CYS A 586 6.70 -14.86 30.52
C CYS A 586 6.33 -14.24 29.17
N SER A 587 6.80 -13.02 28.89
CA SER A 587 6.77 -12.43 27.55
C SER A 587 8.05 -11.64 27.29
N PHE A 588 9.00 -12.26 26.59
CA PHE A 588 10.27 -11.61 26.22
C PHE A 588 10.22 -10.83 24.91
N ASN A 589 9.02 -10.38 24.54
CA ASN A 589 8.81 -9.50 23.41
C ASN A 589 9.33 -8.08 23.67
N GLN A 590 9.61 -7.36 22.59
CA GLN A 590 9.91 -5.94 22.67
C GLN A 590 8.69 -5.16 23.19
N ALA A 591 8.93 -4.15 24.03
CA ALA A 591 7.88 -3.37 24.70
C ALA A 591 6.83 -2.78 23.75
N TYR A 592 7.23 -2.38 22.54
CA TYR A 592 6.32 -1.79 21.56
C TYR A 592 5.24 -2.76 21.04
N LYS A 593 5.38 -4.07 21.28
CA LYS A 593 4.36 -5.08 20.96
C LYS A 593 3.27 -5.20 22.04
N ILE A 594 3.50 -4.64 23.23
CA ILE A 594 2.56 -4.71 24.35
C ILE A 594 1.53 -3.58 24.19
N THR A 595 0.28 -3.95 23.90
CA THR A 595 -0.84 -3.01 23.83
C THR A 595 -1.51 -2.84 25.21
N PRO A 596 -2.20 -1.72 25.47
CA PRO A 596 -2.94 -1.54 26.71
C PRO A 596 -4.00 -2.63 26.95
N GLU A 597 -4.62 -3.13 25.88
CA GLU A 597 -5.62 -4.19 25.87
C GLU A 597 -4.99 -5.53 26.30
N MET A 598 -3.85 -5.87 25.70
CA MET A 598 -3.11 -7.07 26.03
C MET A 598 -2.60 -7.04 27.48
N PHE A 599 -2.08 -5.89 27.92
CA PHE A 599 -1.62 -5.73 29.30
C PHE A 599 -2.76 -5.79 30.31
N THR A 600 -3.95 -5.29 29.94
CA THR A 600 -5.18 -5.44 30.73
C THR A 600 -5.55 -6.91 30.90
N LEU A 601 -5.47 -7.70 29.82
CA LEU A 601 -5.71 -9.14 29.89
C LEU A 601 -4.69 -9.85 30.80
N TRP A 602 -3.41 -9.48 30.71
CA TRP A 602 -2.38 -10.03 31.60
C TRP A 602 -2.60 -9.64 33.07
N CYS A 603 -3.03 -8.41 33.36
CA CYS A 603 -3.40 -8.02 34.73
C CYS A 603 -4.59 -8.85 35.24
N ARG A 604 -5.60 -9.09 34.40
CA ARG A 604 -6.73 -9.98 34.71
C ARG A 604 -6.24 -11.42 34.99
N LEU A 605 -5.26 -11.93 34.23
CA LEU A 605 -4.65 -13.24 34.45
C LEU A 605 -3.92 -13.32 35.79
N LEU A 606 -3.09 -12.32 36.12
CA LEU A 606 -2.40 -12.25 37.39
C LEU A 606 -3.39 -12.22 38.56
N ALA A 607 -4.50 -11.50 38.44
CA ALA A 607 -5.56 -11.50 39.46
C ALA A 607 -6.21 -12.89 39.62
N ALA A 608 -6.46 -13.61 38.52
CA ALA A 608 -7.10 -14.93 38.53
C ALA A 608 -6.17 -16.08 38.98
N VAL A 609 -4.85 -15.88 38.94
CA VAL A 609 -3.84 -16.86 39.37
C VAL A 609 -3.00 -16.25 40.50
N PRO A 610 -3.42 -16.40 41.77
CA PRO A 610 -2.68 -15.88 42.91
C PRO A 610 -1.23 -16.39 42.95
N ASN A 611 -0.31 -15.58 43.47
CA ASN A 611 1.13 -15.88 43.57
C ASN A 611 1.88 -16.08 42.23
N SER A 612 1.23 -15.85 41.09
CA SER A 612 1.93 -15.81 39.80
C SER A 612 2.65 -14.48 39.57
N VAL A 613 3.64 -14.46 38.69
CA VAL A 613 4.35 -13.24 38.28
C VAL A 613 4.36 -13.13 36.76
N LEU A 614 4.47 -11.90 36.26
CA LEU A 614 4.70 -11.62 34.85
C LEU A 614 6.16 -11.19 34.66
N TRP A 615 6.88 -11.95 33.86
CA TRP A 615 8.29 -11.76 33.57
C TRP A 615 8.47 -11.21 32.15
N LEU A 616 8.89 -9.96 32.03
CA LEU A 616 9.07 -9.27 30.75
C LEU A 616 10.54 -9.06 30.42
N LEU A 617 10.89 -8.99 29.14
CA LEU A 617 12.22 -8.52 28.74
C LEU A 617 12.38 -7.07 29.18
N GLU A 618 13.50 -6.73 29.80
CA GLU A 618 13.78 -5.42 30.35
C GLU A 618 13.68 -4.33 29.25
N PRO A 619 12.68 -3.44 29.34
CA PRO A 619 12.55 -2.31 28.43
C PRO A 619 13.31 -1.10 28.99
N HIS A 620 13.23 0.02 28.26
CA HIS A 620 13.75 1.31 28.74
C HIS A 620 13.17 1.66 30.13
N SER A 621 13.95 2.31 30.99
CA SER A 621 13.58 2.60 32.38
C SER A 621 12.23 3.34 32.51
N ALA A 622 11.95 4.29 31.62
CA ALA A 622 10.65 4.97 31.54
C ALA A 622 9.50 4.00 31.25
N ALA A 623 9.69 3.01 30.36
CA ALA A 623 8.69 2.00 30.10
C ALA A 623 8.48 1.07 31.29
N GLN A 624 9.54 0.75 32.05
CA GLN A 624 9.40 0.01 33.30
C GLN A 624 8.53 0.76 34.31
N ALA A 625 8.74 2.07 34.45
CA ALA A 625 7.95 2.91 35.33
C ALA A 625 6.48 2.98 34.88
N ASN A 626 6.24 3.18 33.58
CA ASN A 626 4.90 3.22 33.01
C ASN A 626 4.16 1.88 33.19
N LEU A 627 4.78 0.74 32.86
CA LEU A 627 4.16 -0.57 33.05
C LEU A 627 3.82 -0.87 34.52
N ARG A 628 4.67 -0.46 35.48
CA ARG A 628 4.36 -0.59 36.91
C ARG A 628 3.19 0.30 37.31
N HIS A 629 3.13 1.52 36.80
CA HIS A 629 1.99 2.42 37.02
C HIS A 629 0.70 1.84 36.46
N GLU A 630 0.73 1.35 35.22
CA GLU A 630 -0.40 0.71 34.54
C GLU A 630 -0.88 -0.56 35.26
N MET A 631 0.03 -1.33 35.86
CA MET A 631 -0.31 -2.51 36.65
C MET A 631 -1.04 -2.12 37.94
N GLN A 632 -0.52 -1.10 38.65
CA GLN A 632 -1.16 -0.55 39.85
C GLN A 632 -2.55 0.01 39.53
N ALA A 633 -2.70 0.74 38.42
CA ALA A 633 -3.95 1.33 37.97
C ALA A 633 -5.04 0.26 37.68
N ARG A 634 -4.63 -0.96 37.32
CA ARG A 634 -5.51 -2.12 37.12
C ARG A 634 -5.70 -2.98 38.37
N GLY A 635 -5.22 -2.51 39.52
CA GLY A 635 -5.42 -3.17 40.82
C GLY A 635 -4.54 -4.40 41.06
N VAL A 636 -3.44 -4.56 40.32
CA VAL A 636 -2.47 -5.64 40.53
C VAL A 636 -1.20 -5.05 41.15
N ASP A 637 -0.63 -5.76 42.13
CA ASP A 637 0.62 -5.36 42.79
C ASP A 637 1.78 -5.25 41.78
N PRO A 638 2.39 -4.06 41.59
CA PRO A 638 3.51 -3.86 40.69
C PRO A 638 4.74 -4.73 40.99
N ALA A 639 4.89 -5.26 42.21
CA ALA A 639 5.96 -6.19 42.56
C ALA A 639 5.82 -7.54 41.82
N ARG A 640 4.66 -7.85 41.25
CA ARG A 640 4.43 -9.06 40.43
C ARG A 640 4.94 -8.90 39.00
N LEU A 641 5.38 -7.70 38.61
CA LEU A 641 6.04 -7.43 37.34
C LEU A 641 7.56 -7.44 37.49
N ILE A 642 8.21 -8.40 36.85
CA ILE A 642 9.64 -8.63 36.94
C ILE A 642 10.27 -8.39 35.56
N PHE A 643 11.41 -7.71 35.51
CA PHE A 643 12.12 -7.42 34.27
C PHE A 643 13.40 -8.23 34.16
N ALA A 644 13.54 -8.99 33.07
CA ALA A 644 14.71 -9.80 32.75
C ALA A 644 15.72 -8.99 31.93
N PRO A 645 16.99 -8.84 32.36
CA PRO A 645 17.97 -8.06 31.61
C PRO A 645 18.27 -8.67 30.24
N LYS A 646 18.86 -7.89 29.32
CA LYS A 646 19.36 -8.44 28.05
C LYS A 646 20.54 -9.39 28.31
N MET A 647 20.60 -10.50 27.57
CA MET A 647 21.66 -11.51 27.65
C MET A 647 22.02 -11.98 26.24
N ASP A 648 23.16 -12.65 26.09
CA ASP A 648 23.46 -13.40 24.87
C ASP A 648 22.43 -14.53 24.66
N GLN A 649 22.33 -15.03 23.44
CA GLN A 649 21.29 -16.00 23.07
C GLN A 649 21.34 -17.30 23.89
N THR A 650 22.53 -17.80 24.23
CA THR A 650 22.67 -19.06 24.97
C THR A 650 22.20 -18.91 26.42
N ALA A 651 22.62 -17.83 27.09
CA ALA A 651 22.13 -17.50 28.43
C ALA A 651 20.63 -17.14 28.43
N HIS A 652 20.14 -16.49 27.39
CA HIS A 652 18.72 -16.20 27.18
C HIS A 652 17.88 -17.48 27.14
N LEU A 653 18.26 -18.45 26.32
CA LEU A 653 17.60 -19.76 26.25
C LEU A 653 17.72 -20.52 27.58
N GLY A 654 18.87 -20.41 28.25
CA GLY A 654 19.11 -21.00 29.57
C GLY A 654 18.11 -20.51 30.61
N ARG A 655 17.94 -19.19 30.74
CA ARG A 655 16.99 -18.59 31.70
C ARG A 655 15.52 -18.83 31.34
N LEU A 656 15.20 -18.97 30.06
CA LEU A 656 13.81 -19.08 29.60
C LEU A 656 13.16 -20.36 30.14
N GLN A 657 13.95 -21.40 30.43
CA GLN A 657 13.52 -22.63 31.09
C GLN A 657 12.84 -22.42 32.47
N LEU A 658 13.04 -21.26 33.12
CA LEU A 658 12.37 -20.90 34.38
C LEU A 658 10.92 -20.47 34.20
N ALA A 659 10.50 -20.13 32.98
CA ALA A 659 9.12 -19.77 32.69
C ALA A 659 8.20 -21.00 32.69
N ASP A 660 6.99 -20.82 33.21
CA ASP A 660 5.99 -21.87 33.24
C ASP A 660 5.11 -21.85 31.99
N LEU A 661 4.69 -20.65 31.57
CA LEU A 661 3.90 -20.40 30.37
C LEU A 661 4.34 -19.08 29.73
N ALA A 662 4.75 -19.12 28.47
CA ALA A 662 4.93 -17.92 27.67
C ALA A 662 3.57 -17.39 27.20
N VAL A 663 3.32 -16.09 27.40
CA VAL A 663 2.10 -15.40 27.03
C VAL A 663 2.42 -14.39 25.92
N ASP A 664 1.84 -14.61 24.75
CA ASP A 664 2.13 -13.82 23.56
C ASP A 664 1.44 -12.45 23.54
N THR A 665 1.96 -11.54 22.73
CA THR A 665 1.39 -10.22 22.41
C THR A 665 0.47 -10.27 21.20
N PHE A 666 -0.39 -9.25 21.04
CA PHE A 666 -1.28 -9.09 19.90
C PHE A 666 -1.48 -7.58 19.62
N PRO A 667 -1.64 -7.11 18.36
CA PRO A 667 -1.70 -7.84 17.09
C PRO A 667 -0.35 -8.26 16.54
N TYR A 668 0.76 -7.76 17.08
CA TYR A 668 2.10 -8.20 16.69
C TYR A 668 2.52 -9.37 17.58
N THR A 669 2.39 -10.60 17.08
CA THR A 669 2.71 -11.83 17.82
C THR A 669 4.21 -12.09 17.94
N SER A 670 4.57 -13.08 18.74
CA SER A 670 5.93 -13.57 18.94
C SER A 670 6.45 -14.26 17.68
N HIS A 671 7.70 -13.98 17.33
CA HIS A 671 8.37 -14.56 16.16
C HIS A 671 9.51 -15.46 16.65
N THR A 672 10.75 -14.98 16.61
CA THR A 672 11.91 -15.67 17.21
C THR A 672 11.68 -15.98 18.68
N THR A 673 11.02 -15.09 19.43
CA THR A 673 10.65 -15.32 20.83
C THR A 673 9.69 -16.50 21.02
N ALA A 674 8.85 -16.81 20.03
CA ALA A 674 7.96 -17.97 20.06
C ALA A 674 8.77 -19.27 19.91
N SER A 675 9.63 -19.33 18.89
CA SER A 675 10.46 -20.51 18.67
C SER A 675 11.53 -20.69 19.73
N ASP A 676 12.02 -19.61 20.35
CA ASP A 676 12.91 -19.66 21.53
C ASP A 676 12.21 -20.27 22.75
N ALA A 677 10.95 -19.89 23.01
CA ALA A 677 10.17 -20.48 24.11
C ALA A 677 10.01 -22.00 23.93
N LEU A 678 9.58 -22.43 22.74
CA LEU A 678 9.43 -23.85 22.44
C LEU A 678 10.78 -24.59 22.47
N TRP A 679 11.86 -23.97 21.97
CA TRP A 679 13.20 -24.55 22.01
C TRP A 679 13.71 -24.73 23.46
N ALA A 680 13.36 -23.80 24.36
CA ALA A 680 13.63 -23.90 25.79
C ALA A 680 12.66 -24.84 26.55
N GLY A 681 11.68 -25.46 25.88
CA GLY A 681 10.71 -26.36 26.49
C GLY A 681 9.55 -25.66 27.21
N VAL A 682 9.31 -24.38 26.90
CA VAL A 682 8.27 -23.55 27.51
C VAL A 682 7.07 -23.46 26.57
N PRO A 683 5.85 -23.83 27.02
CA PRO A 683 4.64 -23.65 26.23
C PRO A 683 4.39 -22.17 25.92
N LEU A 684 3.89 -21.88 24.72
CA LEU A 684 3.49 -20.54 24.30
C LEU A 684 1.99 -20.51 24.02
N LEU A 685 1.29 -19.55 24.62
CA LEU A 685 -0.11 -19.23 24.30
C LEU A 685 -0.17 -17.98 23.42
N THR A 686 -0.86 -18.06 22.28
CA THR A 686 -1.06 -16.93 21.37
C THR A 686 -2.51 -16.72 20.98
N LYS A 687 -2.81 -15.59 20.31
CA LYS A 687 -4.09 -15.28 19.67
C LYS A 687 -3.85 -15.04 18.18
N MET A 688 -4.60 -15.70 17.31
CA MET A 688 -4.46 -15.55 15.87
C MET A 688 -5.36 -14.42 15.34
N GLY A 689 -4.81 -13.55 14.49
CA GLY A 689 -5.56 -12.49 13.80
C GLY A 689 -5.56 -12.64 12.27
N GLU A 690 -5.80 -11.53 11.58
CA GLU A 690 -5.93 -11.46 10.12
C GLU A 690 -4.62 -11.07 9.42
N THR A 691 -3.73 -10.33 10.08
CA THR A 691 -2.47 -9.87 9.46
C THR A 691 -1.38 -10.93 9.59
N PHE A 692 -0.39 -10.91 8.69
CA PHE A 692 0.79 -11.80 8.78
C PHE A 692 1.42 -11.74 10.18
N ALA A 693 1.72 -10.54 10.69
CA ALA A 693 2.34 -10.34 12.01
C ALA A 693 1.49 -10.88 13.18
N SER A 694 0.18 -11.04 13.00
CA SER A 694 -0.73 -11.61 14.00
C SER A 694 -0.91 -13.13 13.91
N ARG A 695 -0.17 -13.80 13.02
CA ARG A 695 -0.33 -15.23 12.70
C ARG A 695 0.95 -16.04 12.83
N VAL A 696 2.10 -15.39 13.06
CA VAL A 696 3.41 -16.06 13.12
C VAL A 696 3.47 -17.07 14.25
N ALA A 697 3.12 -16.69 15.49
CA ALA A 697 3.13 -17.63 16.61
C ALA A 697 2.14 -18.79 16.41
N ALA A 698 1.00 -18.55 15.76
CA ALA A 698 0.04 -19.59 15.42
C ALA A 698 0.59 -20.60 14.41
N SER A 699 1.33 -20.13 13.40
CA SER A 699 2.04 -21.01 12.44
C SER A 699 3.02 -21.92 13.19
N ILE A 700 3.89 -21.33 14.02
CA ILE A 700 4.89 -22.05 14.82
C ILE A 700 4.23 -23.14 15.70
N LEU A 701 3.15 -22.80 16.40
CA LEU A 701 2.44 -23.75 17.25
C LEU A 701 1.76 -24.88 16.47
N ARG A 702 1.15 -24.57 15.32
CA ARG A 702 0.52 -25.59 14.46
C ARG A 702 1.56 -26.57 13.91
N THR A 703 2.75 -26.09 13.52
CA THR A 703 3.83 -26.95 13.05
C THR A 703 4.36 -27.90 14.14
N MET A 704 4.22 -27.54 15.43
CA MET A 704 4.52 -28.41 16.57
C MET A 704 3.33 -29.23 17.10
N ASP A 705 2.19 -29.26 16.40
CA ASP A 705 0.96 -29.94 16.87
C ASP A 705 0.46 -29.42 18.24
N LEU A 706 0.48 -28.09 18.38
CA LEU A 706 0.05 -27.35 19.58
C LEU A 706 -1.08 -26.35 19.26
N ALA A 707 -1.97 -26.69 18.34
CA ALA A 707 -3.09 -25.84 17.95
C ALA A 707 -4.03 -25.52 19.12
N GLU A 708 -4.05 -26.33 20.18
CA GLU A 708 -4.80 -26.06 21.42
C GLU A 708 -4.30 -24.84 22.21
N LEU A 709 -3.15 -24.26 21.83
CA LEU A 709 -2.58 -23.04 22.41
C LEU A 709 -2.79 -21.81 21.51
N VAL A 710 -3.61 -21.93 20.46
CA VAL A 710 -3.96 -20.83 19.57
C VAL A 710 -5.39 -20.37 19.90
N ALA A 711 -5.50 -19.26 20.62
CA ALA A 711 -6.77 -18.66 20.97
C ALA A 711 -7.41 -17.93 19.78
N THR A 712 -8.75 -17.92 19.77
CA THR A 712 -9.57 -17.26 18.75
C THR A 712 -9.97 -15.83 19.12
N ASN A 713 -9.98 -15.49 20.41
CA ASN A 713 -10.32 -14.17 20.96
C ASN A 713 -9.72 -14.00 22.37
N ASP A 714 -9.87 -12.82 22.97
CA ASP A 714 -9.28 -12.50 24.28
C ASP A 714 -9.85 -13.35 25.43
N GLU A 715 -11.13 -13.72 25.36
CA GLU A 715 -11.75 -14.54 26.41
C GLU A 715 -11.30 -16.00 26.30
N ASP A 716 -11.11 -16.50 25.08
CA ASP A 716 -10.52 -17.82 24.82
C ASP A 716 -9.06 -17.87 25.29
N TYR A 717 -8.27 -16.85 24.96
CA TYR A 717 -6.90 -16.69 25.46
C TYR A 717 -6.86 -16.73 26.99
N PHE A 718 -7.74 -15.96 27.66
CA PHE A 718 -7.84 -15.94 29.11
C PHE A 718 -8.14 -17.33 29.68
N LYS A 719 -9.14 -18.03 29.12
CA LYS A 719 -9.56 -19.36 29.58
C LYS A 719 -8.46 -20.40 29.42
N ILE A 720 -7.75 -20.39 28.29
CA ILE A 720 -6.64 -21.32 28.05
C ILE A 720 -5.51 -21.05 29.06
N ALA A 721 -5.11 -19.80 29.24
CA ALA A 721 -4.07 -19.41 30.19
C ALA A 721 -4.41 -19.83 31.63
N VAL A 722 -5.62 -19.51 32.11
CA VAL A 722 -6.09 -19.88 33.45
C VAL A 722 -6.14 -21.40 33.62
N SER A 723 -6.64 -22.12 32.62
CA SER A 723 -6.72 -23.57 32.68
C SER A 723 -5.34 -24.23 32.74
N LEU A 724 -4.35 -23.75 31.99
CA LEU A 724 -2.97 -24.23 32.09
C LEU A 724 -2.33 -23.88 33.44
N ALA A 725 -2.55 -22.65 33.92
CA ALA A 725 -1.98 -22.19 35.17
C ALA A 725 -2.52 -22.91 36.41
N GLN A 726 -3.80 -23.30 36.39
CA GLN A 726 -4.48 -23.96 37.51
C GLN A 726 -4.48 -25.49 37.41
N ASN A 727 -4.05 -26.07 36.29
CA ASN A 727 -3.97 -27.52 36.08
C ASN A 727 -2.52 -27.95 35.75
N PRO A 728 -1.73 -28.32 36.78
CA PRO A 728 -0.33 -28.75 36.59
C PRO A 728 -0.18 -29.97 35.67
N GLU A 729 -1.14 -30.89 35.66
CA GLU A 729 -1.10 -32.07 34.79
C GLU A 729 -1.26 -31.70 33.32
N ARG A 730 -2.21 -30.79 33.02
CA ARG A 730 -2.39 -30.25 31.67
C ARG A 730 -1.14 -29.52 31.20
N LEU A 731 -0.56 -28.66 32.04
CA LEU A 731 0.67 -27.94 31.70
C LEU A 731 1.84 -28.91 31.48
N ALA A 732 2.00 -29.92 32.32
CA ALA A 732 3.03 -30.95 32.18
C ALA A 732 2.82 -31.81 30.90
N ALA A 733 1.58 -32.09 30.51
CA ALA A 733 1.27 -32.78 29.25
C ALA A 733 1.72 -31.97 28.03
N VAL A 734 1.47 -30.66 28.01
CA VAL A 734 1.93 -29.77 26.94
C VAL A 734 3.46 -29.68 26.92
N LYS A 735 4.12 -29.55 28.08
CA LYS A 735 5.60 -29.56 28.17
C LYS A 735 6.20 -30.87 27.63
N ARG A 736 5.55 -32.03 27.89
CA ARG A 736 5.97 -33.31 27.30
C ARG A 736 5.84 -33.34 25.78
N LYS A 737 4.71 -32.86 25.23
CA LYS A 737 4.53 -32.74 23.77
C LYS A 737 5.65 -31.91 23.13
N ILE A 738 6.01 -30.78 23.74
CA ILE A 738 7.12 -29.92 23.26
C ILE A 738 8.46 -30.68 23.32
N ALA A 739 8.75 -31.36 24.43
CA ALA A 739 9.99 -32.11 24.59
C ALA A 739 10.14 -33.25 23.56
N GLU A 740 9.05 -33.97 23.28
CA GLU A 740 8.97 -35.02 22.25
C GLU A 740 9.11 -34.41 20.85
N GLY A 741 8.35 -33.34 20.58
CA GLY A 741 8.33 -32.65 19.30
C GLY A 741 9.63 -31.94 18.94
N LYS A 742 10.44 -31.52 19.93
CA LYS A 742 11.71 -30.80 19.69
C LYS A 742 12.66 -31.51 18.72
N ARG A 743 12.58 -32.85 18.63
CA ARG A 743 13.41 -33.67 17.74
C ARG A 743 12.65 -34.33 16.59
N SER A 744 11.32 -34.29 16.59
CA SER A 744 10.48 -34.99 15.61
C SER A 744 9.60 -34.07 14.77
N SER A 745 9.36 -32.83 15.23
CA SER A 745 8.58 -31.84 14.51
C SER A 745 9.41 -31.21 13.38
N PRO A 746 8.79 -30.94 12.22
CA PRO A 746 9.43 -30.20 11.15
C PRO A 746 9.81 -28.76 11.53
N LEU A 747 9.30 -28.19 12.63
CA LEU A 747 9.63 -26.83 13.06
C LEU A 747 11.13 -26.64 13.32
N PHE A 748 11.78 -27.66 13.88
CA PHE A 748 13.20 -27.67 14.22
C PHE A 748 13.99 -28.68 13.37
N ASP A 749 13.44 -29.19 12.27
CA ASP A 749 14.24 -29.98 11.33
C ASP A 749 14.90 -29.04 10.32
N THR A 750 16.11 -28.60 10.65
CA THR A 750 16.81 -27.59 9.86
C THR A 750 17.20 -28.11 8.47
N GLN A 751 17.50 -29.41 8.37
CA GLN A 751 17.87 -30.05 7.12
C GLN A 751 16.67 -30.18 6.18
N LEU A 752 15.51 -30.61 6.71
CA LEU A 752 14.26 -30.63 5.97
C LEU A 752 13.90 -29.24 5.46
N PHE A 753 13.97 -28.22 6.33
CA PHE A 753 13.69 -26.83 5.95
C PHE A 753 14.57 -26.37 4.79
N ALA A 754 15.89 -26.61 4.87
CA ALA A 754 16.83 -26.22 3.81
C ALA A 754 16.45 -26.85 2.46
N ARG A 755 16.15 -28.14 2.45
CA ARG A 755 15.71 -28.84 1.23
C ARG A 755 14.40 -28.31 0.69
N ASP A 756 13.42 -28.02 1.53
CA ASP A 756 12.13 -27.49 1.06
C ASP A 756 12.24 -26.04 0.57
N LEU A 757 13.09 -25.23 1.21
CA LEU A 757 13.42 -23.89 0.71
C LEU A 757 14.08 -23.95 -0.67
N GLU A 758 15.00 -24.89 -0.89
CA GLU A 758 15.63 -25.13 -2.18
C GLU A 758 14.63 -25.58 -3.25
N ARG A 759 13.69 -26.46 -2.90
CA ARG A 759 12.57 -26.83 -3.78
C ARG A 759 11.70 -25.62 -4.12
N LEU A 760 11.48 -24.72 -3.15
CA LEU A 760 10.71 -23.50 -3.37
C LEU A 760 11.43 -22.58 -4.34
N TYR A 761 12.74 -22.37 -4.19
CA TYR A 761 13.54 -21.59 -5.13
C TYR A 761 13.53 -22.19 -6.54
N GLN A 762 13.62 -23.52 -6.65
CA GLN A 762 13.51 -24.20 -7.94
C GLN A 762 12.13 -24.01 -8.57
N ALA A 763 11.05 -24.08 -7.79
CA ALA A 763 9.70 -23.84 -8.26
C ALA A 763 9.50 -22.39 -8.73
N ILE A 764 9.98 -21.42 -7.94
CA ILE A 764 10.00 -19.99 -8.31
C ILE A 764 10.74 -19.81 -9.64
N TRP A 765 11.95 -20.35 -9.75
CA TRP A 765 12.77 -20.23 -10.96
C TRP A 765 12.10 -20.86 -12.19
N ALA A 766 11.53 -22.06 -12.03
CA ALA A 766 10.82 -22.75 -13.11
C ALA A 766 9.59 -21.98 -13.59
N GLN A 767 8.83 -21.37 -12.67
CA GLN A 767 7.64 -20.59 -13.01
C GLN A 767 8.02 -19.31 -13.76
N GLU A 768 9.06 -18.62 -13.32
CA GLU A 768 9.53 -17.39 -13.95
C GLU A 768 10.13 -17.65 -15.35
N LEU A 769 10.68 -18.85 -15.60
CA LEU A 769 11.08 -19.28 -16.95
C LEU A 769 9.89 -19.44 -17.90
N VAL A 770 8.71 -19.81 -17.39
CA VAL A 770 7.46 -19.95 -18.16
C VAL A 770 6.79 -18.59 -18.38
N GLY A 771 6.98 -17.65 -17.45
CA GLY A 771 6.37 -16.31 -17.52
C GLY A 771 4.92 -16.26 -17.04
N ASP A 772 4.47 -17.25 -16.27
CA ASP A 772 3.11 -17.33 -15.69
C ASP A 772 3.19 -17.30 -14.16
N ARG A 773 3.19 -16.09 -13.59
CA ARG A 773 3.38 -15.90 -12.14
C ARG A 773 2.08 -16.16 -11.37
N LYS A 774 2.06 -17.26 -10.60
CA LYS A 774 0.96 -17.69 -9.71
C LYS A 774 1.50 -18.05 -8.32
N ALA A 775 0.59 -18.15 -7.35
CA ALA A 775 0.96 -18.61 -6.02
C ALA A 775 1.53 -20.04 -6.07
N ILE A 776 2.63 -20.27 -5.35
CA ILE A 776 3.30 -21.57 -5.27
C ILE A 776 3.04 -22.16 -3.88
N VAL A 777 2.60 -23.42 -3.84
CA VAL A 777 2.41 -24.17 -2.59
C VAL A 777 3.21 -25.46 -2.70
N LEU A 778 4.20 -25.64 -1.83
CA LEU A 778 4.89 -26.91 -1.71
C LEU A 778 4.06 -27.88 -0.86
N GLY A 779 3.73 -29.04 -1.41
CA GLY A 779 3.04 -30.11 -0.67
C GLY A 779 3.98 -30.92 0.21
N ILE A 780 3.41 -31.55 1.25
CA ILE A 780 4.10 -32.46 2.18
C ILE A 780 4.33 -33.82 1.51
N GLN A 781 5.30 -33.94 0.58
CA GLN A 781 5.92 -35.21 0.16
C GLN A 781 7.15 -34.99 -0.75
N HIS A 782 8.16 -35.85 -0.61
CA HIS A 782 9.35 -35.94 -1.47
C HIS A 782 9.07 -36.73 -2.75
N GLU A 783 9.31 -36.10 -3.90
CA GLU A 783 10.14 -36.61 -5.01
C GLU A 783 10.23 -35.54 -6.13
N PRO A 784 11.19 -35.64 -7.08
CA PRO A 784 11.53 -34.55 -7.99
C PRO A 784 10.39 -34.22 -8.97
N ILE A 785 10.26 -32.93 -9.27
CA ILE A 785 9.30 -32.38 -10.22
C ILE A 785 9.61 -32.93 -11.61
N THR A 786 8.95 -34.02 -11.96
CA THR A 786 8.69 -34.36 -13.35
C THR A 786 7.32 -33.79 -13.66
N LEU A 787 7.16 -33.09 -14.79
CA LEU A 787 5.88 -32.58 -15.28
C LEU A 787 4.82 -33.70 -15.24
N ILE A 788 4.02 -33.73 -14.17
CA ILE A 788 2.91 -34.67 -14.04
C ILE A 788 1.81 -34.16 -14.96
N LYS A 789 1.71 -34.83 -16.11
CA LYS A 789 0.41 -35.02 -16.76
C LYS A 789 -0.55 -35.55 -15.70
N THR A 790 -1.59 -34.76 -15.42
CA THR A 790 -2.72 -35.09 -14.55
C THR A 790 -3.10 -36.56 -14.66
N LYS A 791 -2.80 -37.35 -13.62
CA LYS A 791 -3.47 -38.62 -13.33
C LYS A 791 -4.59 -38.35 -12.32
N PRO A 792 -5.71 -39.08 -12.40
CA PRO A 792 -6.92 -38.75 -11.68
C PRO A 792 -6.73 -38.91 -10.17
N MET A 793 -7.32 -38.00 -9.39
CA MET A 793 -7.43 -38.10 -7.94
C MET A 793 -8.04 -39.45 -7.56
N ASN A 794 -7.32 -40.24 -6.76
CA ASN A 794 -7.90 -41.39 -6.07
C ASN A 794 -8.88 -40.85 -5.01
N ASN A 795 -10.18 -40.88 -5.29
CA ASN A 795 -11.25 -40.27 -4.48
C ASN A 795 -11.40 -40.89 -3.09
N THR A 796 -10.83 -40.24 -2.07
CA THR A 796 -10.75 -40.76 -0.69
C THR A 796 -12.01 -40.47 0.14
N LEU A 797 -12.72 -39.36 -0.09
CA LEU A 797 -13.96 -39.05 0.64
C LEU A 797 -15.14 -39.94 0.24
N ALA A 798 -15.31 -40.19 -1.07
CA ALA A 798 -16.35 -41.10 -1.56
C ALA A 798 -16.20 -42.51 -0.96
N ASN A 799 -14.96 -42.96 -0.71
CA ASN A 799 -14.68 -44.23 -0.04
C ASN A 799 -15.09 -44.24 1.45
N ILE A 800 -14.96 -43.10 2.14
CA ILE A 800 -15.39 -42.95 3.54
C ILE A 800 -16.91 -42.96 3.61
N LEU A 801 -17.57 -42.19 2.73
CA LEU A 801 -19.02 -42.01 2.75
C LEU A 801 -19.79 -43.20 2.17
N LYS A 802 -19.16 -44.00 1.30
CA LYS A 802 -19.80 -45.15 0.62
C LYS A 802 -21.14 -44.74 0.03
N LEU A 803 -21.08 -43.79 -0.91
CA LEU A 803 -22.28 -43.28 -1.60
C LEU A 803 -23.01 -44.44 -2.29
N GLU A 804 -24.33 -44.41 -2.22
CA GLU A 804 -25.16 -45.39 -2.92
C GLU A 804 -25.19 -45.12 -4.43
N ARG A 805 -25.00 -43.85 -4.81
CA ARG A 805 -24.96 -43.37 -6.19
C ARG A 805 -24.09 -42.12 -6.33
N LEU A 806 -23.76 -41.76 -7.57
CA LEU A 806 -23.11 -40.48 -7.87
C LEU A 806 -24.00 -39.30 -7.44
N THR A 807 -23.37 -38.17 -7.14
CA THR A 807 -24.10 -36.92 -6.90
C THR A 807 -24.77 -36.48 -8.20
N GLU A 808 -26.08 -36.28 -8.17
CA GLU A 808 -26.85 -35.81 -9.33
C GLU A 808 -26.99 -34.29 -9.25
N VAL A 809 -26.33 -33.63 -10.20
CA VAL A 809 -26.29 -32.17 -10.34
C VAL A 809 -27.27 -31.77 -11.44
N VAL A 810 -28.13 -30.81 -11.13
CA VAL A 810 -28.92 -30.08 -12.13
C VAL A 810 -28.36 -28.67 -12.25
N ASP A 811 -28.03 -28.27 -13.47
CA ASP A 811 -27.50 -26.94 -13.77
C ASP A 811 -28.45 -26.19 -14.72
N ILE A 812 -29.23 -25.26 -14.17
CA ILE A 812 -30.16 -24.43 -14.93
C ILE A 812 -29.45 -23.12 -15.24
N GLY A 813 -29.29 -22.78 -16.53
CA GLY A 813 -28.39 -21.69 -16.91
C GLY A 813 -26.95 -22.14 -17.07
N ALA A 814 -26.72 -23.30 -17.69
CA ALA A 814 -25.39 -23.86 -17.89
C ALA A 814 -24.57 -23.13 -18.96
N ASN A 815 -24.60 -21.80 -19.03
CA ASN A 815 -24.00 -21.05 -20.12
C ASN A 815 -22.45 -21.08 -20.01
N PRO A 816 -21.70 -21.46 -21.07
CA PRO A 816 -20.25 -21.55 -21.04
C PRO A 816 -19.49 -20.27 -20.66
N ILE A 817 -20.15 -19.11 -20.71
CA ILE A 817 -19.54 -17.81 -20.40
C ILE A 817 -19.49 -17.50 -18.90
N ASP A 818 -20.22 -18.24 -18.06
CA ASP A 818 -20.39 -17.96 -16.63
C ASP A 818 -19.26 -18.52 -15.74
N GLY A 819 -18.14 -18.88 -16.35
CA GLY A 819 -16.96 -19.42 -15.68
C GLY A 819 -17.04 -20.93 -15.43
N GLU A 820 -16.13 -21.45 -14.61
CA GLU A 820 -16.14 -22.88 -14.26
C GLU A 820 -17.12 -23.12 -13.09
N PRO A 821 -18.09 -24.05 -13.22
CA PRO A 821 -19.07 -24.29 -12.18
C PRO A 821 -18.43 -24.96 -10.95
N PRO A 822 -18.99 -24.76 -9.74
CA PRO A 822 -18.43 -25.25 -8.48
C PRO A 822 -18.33 -26.79 -8.41
N TYR A 823 -19.18 -27.52 -9.15
CA TYR A 823 -19.15 -28.98 -9.22
C TYR A 823 -18.09 -29.53 -10.20
N LYS A 824 -17.40 -28.68 -10.97
CA LYS A 824 -16.41 -29.12 -11.96
C LYS A 824 -15.37 -30.08 -11.39
N PRO A 825 -14.80 -29.86 -10.18
CA PRO A 825 -13.86 -30.80 -9.59
C PRO A 825 -14.47 -32.19 -9.33
N MET A 826 -15.74 -32.25 -8.91
CA MET A 826 -16.46 -33.51 -8.72
C MET A 826 -16.68 -34.22 -10.06
N LEU A 827 -17.07 -33.47 -11.09
CA LEU A 827 -17.29 -34.00 -12.42
C LEU A 827 -16.01 -34.57 -13.04
N SER A 828 -14.91 -33.82 -12.96
CA SER A 828 -13.58 -34.28 -13.43
C SER A 828 -13.06 -35.49 -12.68
N ALA A 829 -13.48 -35.67 -11.42
CA ALA A 829 -13.15 -36.83 -10.61
C ALA A 829 -14.13 -38.01 -10.78
N GLY A 830 -15.15 -37.88 -11.65
CA GLY A 830 -16.18 -38.90 -11.85
C GLY A 830 -17.07 -39.14 -10.63
N LEU A 831 -17.26 -38.11 -9.79
CA LEU A 831 -18.04 -38.17 -8.54
C LEU A 831 -19.48 -37.69 -8.71
N CYS A 832 -19.80 -37.02 -9.82
CA CYS A 832 -21.14 -36.53 -10.09
C CYS A 832 -21.53 -36.71 -11.56
N ARG A 833 -22.84 -36.62 -11.81
CA ARG A 833 -23.44 -36.47 -13.14
C ARG A 833 -24.11 -35.12 -13.23
N VAL A 834 -24.15 -34.56 -14.44
CA VAL A 834 -24.74 -33.24 -14.68
C VAL A 834 -25.84 -33.36 -15.73
N THR A 835 -27.03 -32.90 -15.37
CA THR A 835 -28.12 -32.58 -16.31
C THR A 835 -28.27 -31.07 -16.38
N GLY A 836 -27.73 -30.46 -17.43
CA GLY A 836 -27.79 -29.02 -17.65
C GLY A 836 -28.93 -28.60 -18.59
N PHE A 837 -29.37 -27.36 -18.46
CA PHE A 837 -30.42 -26.74 -19.27
C PHE A 837 -29.92 -25.41 -19.82
N GLU A 838 -29.89 -25.28 -21.15
CA GLU A 838 -29.52 -24.06 -21.84
C GLU A 838 -30.40 -23.87 -23.09
N PRO A 839 -31.31 -22.87 -23.08
CA PRO A 839 -32.21 -22.63 -24.20
C PRO A 839 -31.58 -21.85 -25.37
N GLN A 840 -30.44 -21.18 -25.18
CA GLN A 840 -29.76 -20.47 -26.27
C GLN A 840 -29.01 -21.47 -27.16
N GLU A 841 -29.40 -21.52 -28.43
CA GLU A 841 -28.87 -22.49 -29.41
C GLU A 841 -27.34 -22.46 -29.51
N SER A 842 -26.73 -21.27 -29.50
CA SER A 842 -25.27 -21.10 -29.59
C SER A 842 -24.53 -21.63 -28.37
N ALA A 843 -25.00 -21.30 -27.17
CA ALA A 843 -24.41 -21.76 -25.91
C ALA A 843 -24.60 -23.27 -25.73
N LEU A 844 -25.79 -23.79 -26.06
CA LEU A 844 -26.06 -25.21 -26.05
C LEU A 844 -25.17 -25.99 -27.03
N ALA A 845 -24.96 -25.48 -28.25
CA ALA A 845 -24.09 -26.13 -29.22
C ALA A 845 -22.66 -26.27 -28.70
N GLU A 846 -22.16 -25.26 -27.98
CA GLU A 846 -20.84 -25.31 -27.34
C GLU A 846 -20.79 -26.34 -26.20
N LEU A 847 -21.80 -26.40 -25.34
CA LEU A 847 -21.89 -27.42 -24.29
C LEU A 847 -21.92 -28.82 -24.88
N LEU A 848 -22.73 -29.04 -25.92
CA LEU A 848 -22.84 -30.33 -26.59
C LEU A 848 -21.53 -30.77 -27.25
N ALA A 849 -20.71 -29.81 -27.72
CA ALA A 849 -19.39 -30.09 -28.28
C ALA A 849 -18.34 -30.44 -27.21
N LYS A 850 -18.50 -29.94 -25.98
CA LYS A 850 -17.53 -30.09 -24.88
C LYS A 850 -17.89 -31.16 -23.84
N LYS A 851 -19.14 -31.63 -23.82
CA LYS A 851 -19.65 -32.52 -22.78
C LYS A 851 -18.88 -33.85 -22.70
N GLY A 852 -18.61 -34.29 -21.48
CA GLY A 852 -18.11 -35.63 -21.18
C GLY A 852 -19.20 -36.70 -21.11
N GLU A 853 -18.83 -37.91 -20.70
CA GLU A 853 -19.74 -39.06 -20.59
C GLU A 853 -20.78 -38.90 -19.47
N GLN A 854 -20.46 -38.15 -18.41
CA GLN A 854 -21.35 -37.92 -17.26
C GLN A 854 -22.19 -36.64 -17.40
N GLU A 855 -22.24 -36.06 -18.61
CA GLU A 855 -22.91 -34.79 -18.89
C GLU A 855 -23.97 -34.92 -19.98
N ARG A 856 -25.13 -34.30 -19.71
CA ARG A 856 -26.22 -34.12 -20.68
C ARG A 856 -26.74 -32.69 -20.59
N TYR A 857 -26.94 -32.05 -21.73
CA TYR A 857 -27.49 -30.70 -21.83
C TYR A 857 -28.78 -30.72 -22.68
N LEU A 858 -29.81 -30.00 -22.23
CA LEU A 858 -31.15 -29.98 -22.80
C LEU A 858 -31.53 -28.57 -23.30
N PRO A 859 -32.27 -28.45 -24.42
CA PRO A 859 -32.46 -27.19 -25.17
C PRO A 859 -33.61 -26.30 -24.66
N TYR A 860 -34.09 -26.48 -23.44
CA TYR A 860 -35.28 -25.79 -22.95
C TYR A 860 -35.07 -25.21 -21.55
N ALA A 861 -35.78 -24.12 -21.24
CA ALA A 861 -35.76 -23.51 -19.93
C ALA A 861 -36.67 -24.25 -18.94
N VAL A 862 -36.29 -24.19 -17.66
CA VAL A 862 -37.07 -24.73 -16.54
C VAL A 862 -37.80 -23.56 -15.88
N GLY A 863 -39.08 -23.73 -15.53
CA GLY A 863 -39.93 -22.64 -15.03
C GLY A 863 -41.31 -23.14 -14.56
N ASP A 864 -42.36 -22.40 -14.90
CA ASP A 864 -43.75 -22.66 -14.48
C ASP A 864 -44.54 -23.61 -15.41
N GLY A 865 -43.93 -24.06 -16.52
CA GLY A 865 -44.59 -24.92 -17.51
C GLY A 865 -45.42 -24.17 -18.54
N GLU A 866 -45.43 -22.83 -18.51
CA GLU A 866 -46.10 -21.98 -19.49
C GLU A 866 -45.16 -21.56 -20.62
N THR A 867 -45.74 -20.96 -21.66
CA THR A 867 -44.99 -20.36 -22.77
C THR A 867 -44.61 -18.92 -22.43
N HIS A 868 -43.31 -18.65 -22.47
CA HIS A 868 -42.72 -17.35 -22.19
C HIS A 868 -41.94 -16.83 -23.39
N THR A 869 -41.59 -15.55 -23.35
CA THR A 869 -40.67 -14.95 -24.33
C THR A 869 -39.27 -14.92 -23.76
N LEU A 870 -38.33 -15.63 -24.40
CA LEU A 870 -36.91 -15.49 -24.14
C LEU A 870 -36.39 -14.22 -24.82
N ASN A 871 -35.94 -13.27 -24.01
CA ASN A 871 -35.33 -12.03 -24.47
C ASN A 871 -33.83 -12.25 -24.65
N ILE A 872 -33.40 -12.57 -25.87
CA ILE A 872 -31.99 -12.74 -26.21
C ILE A 872 -31.36 -11.36 -26.23
N CYS A 873 -30.41 -11.13 -25.33
CA CYS A 873 -29.72 -9.85 -25.17
C CYS A 873 -28.38 -9.83 -25.92
N ARG A 874 -27.84 -8.63 -26.12
CA ARG A 874 -26.54 -8.43 -26.77
C ARG A 874 -25.42 -9.20 -26.06
N ALA A 875 -25.45 -9.24 -24.73
CA ALA A 875 -24.65 -10.16 -23.95
C ALA A 875 -25.46 -11.42 -23.63
N SER A 876 -24.92 -12.59 -23.98
CA SER A 876 -25.61 -13.88 -23.78
C SER A 876 -25.93 -14.17 -22.30
N GLY A 877 -25.13 -13.65 -21.36
CA GLY A 877 -25.36 -13.79 -19.91
C GLY A 877 -26.44 -12.85 -19.37
N MET A 878 -27.00 -11.98 -20.20
CA MET A 878 -28.18 -11.16 -19.87
C MET A 878 -29.46 -11.65 -20.56
N THR A 879 -29.39 -12.78 -21.25
CA THR A 879 -30.56 -13.40 -21.88
C THR A 879 -31.47 -13.97 -20.79
N SER A 880 -32.73 -13.55 -20.76
CA SER A 880 -33.66 -13.91 -19.69
C SER A 880 -35.10 -14.05 -20.20
N LEU A 881 -35.88 -14.89 -19.53
CA LEU A 881 -37.34 -14.95 -19.67
C LEU A 881 -38.02 -13.68 -19.11
N PHE A 882 -37.39 -12.98 -18.17
CA PHE A 882 -37.83 -11.66 -17.76
C PHE A 882 -37.40 -10.60 -18.77
N GLU A 883 -38.24 -9.58 -18.95
CA GLU A 883 -37.92 -8.45 -19.84
C GLU A 883 -36.90 -7.53 -19.14
N PRO A 884 -35.75 -7.18 -19.76
CA PRO A 884 -34.81 -6.22 -19.19
C PRO A 884 -35.48 -4.88 -18.85
N ASP A 885 -35.23 -4.35 -17.66
CA ASP A 885 -35.79 -3.06 -17.25
C ASP A 885 -34.88 -1.92 -17.71
N ALA A 886 -35.30 -1.25 -18.79
CA ALA A 886 -34.56 -0.13 -19.36
C ALA A 886 -34.30 1.01 -18.36
N ALA A 887 -35.22 1.26 -17.41
CA ALA A 887 -35.04 2.34 -16.43
C ALA A 887 -33.96 1.99 -15.40
N THR A 888 -33.95 0.74 -14.93
CA THR A 888 -32.93 0.27 -13.98
C THR A 888 -31.56 0.11 -14.67
N LEU A 889 -31.52 -0.42 -15.88
CA LEU A 889 -30.27 -0.56 -16.65
C LEU A 889 -29.65 0.81 -17.01
N GLU A 890 -30.43 1.88 -17.11
CA GLU A 890 -29.91 3.24 -17.34
C GLU A 890 -29.05 3.76 -16.18
N LEU A 891 -29.21 3.21 -14.98
CA LEU A 891 -28.34 3.50 -13.84
C LEU A 891 -26.92 2.96 -14.01
N PHE A 892 -26.70 2.04 -14.95
CA PHE A 892 -25.42 1.37 -15.18
C PHE A 892 -24.94 1.57 -16.61
N ALA A 893 -23.98 2.48 -16.78
CA ALA A 893 -23.42 2.82 -18.09
C ALA A 893 -22.90 1.60 -18.87
N VAL A 894 -22.40 0.57 -18.17
CA VAL A 894 -21.87 -0.67 -18.77
C VAL A 894 -22.97 -1.70 -19.05
N LEU A 895 -23.98 -1.85 -18.20
CA LEU A 895 -25.02 -2.88 -18.38
C LEU A 895 -26.06 -2.48 -19.42
N LYS A 896 -26.34 -1.18 -19.60
CA LYS A 896 -27.29 -0.67 -20.60
C LYS A 896 -27.08 -1.24 -22.01
N PRO A 897 -25.88 -1.18 -22.62
CA PRO A 897 -25.66 -1.77 -23.94
C PRO A 897 -25.69 -3.31 -23.93
N LEU A 898 -25.35 -3.96 -22.81
CA LEU A 898 -25.29 -5.42 -22.72
C LEU A 898 -26.69 -6.05 -22.62
N GLY A 899 -27.61 -5.41 -21.91
CA GLY A 899 -29.00 -5.83 -21.73
C GLY A 899 -29.95 -5.44 -22.87
N GLU A 900 -29.43 -4.97 -24.00
CA GLU A 900 -30.25 -4.66 -25.17
C GLU A 900 -30.76 -5.95 -25.82
N VAL A 901 -32.09 -6.10 -25.92
CA VAL A 901 -32.73 -7.26 -26.55
C VAL A 901 -32.53 -7.20 -28.06
N ILE A 902 -31.78 -8.17 -28.60
CA ILE A 902 -31.49 -8.30 -30.03
C ILE A 902 -32.45 -9.26 -30.75
N GLN A 903 -33.05 -10.21 -30.01
CA GLN A 903 -34.00 -11.17 -30.55
C GLN A 903 -34.98 -11.61 -29.45
N ARG A 904 -36.22 -11.92 -29.85
CA ARG A 904 -37.22 -12.53 -28.96
C ARG A 904 -37.64 -13.87 -29.53
N VAL A 905 -37.65 -14.89 -28.68
CA VAL A 905 -38.00 -16.26 -29.06
C VAL A 905 -39.08 -16.76 -28.11
N GLU A 906 -40.19 -17.26 -28.65
CA GLU A 906 -41.18 -17.95 -27.83
C GLU A 906 -40.64 -19.32 -27.41
N MET A 907 -40.75 -19.63 -26.12
CA MET A 907 -40.27 -20.88 -25.55
C MET A 907 -41.22 -21.37 -24.48
N SER A 908 -41.60 -22.64 -24.57
CA SER A 908 -42.32 -23.32 -23.50
C SER A 908 -41.33 -23.78 -22.44
N THR A 909 -41.54 -23.35 -21.20
CA THR A 909 -40.77 -23.82 -20.05
C THR A 909 -41.30 -25.18 -19.58
N ARG A 910 -40.53 -25.89 -18.76
CA ARG A 910 -41.00 -27.10 -18.05
C ARG A 910 -40.89 -26.91 -16.56
N LYS A 911 -41.88 -27.40 -15.81
CA LYS A 911 -41.79 -27.47 -14.35
C LYS A 911 -40.69 -28.42 -13.94
N LEU A 912 -39.90 -28.05 -12.93
CA LEU A 912 -38.78 -28.88 -12.49
C LEU A 912 -39.25 -30.29 -12.14
N ASP A 913 -40.38 -30.43 -11.42
CA ASP A 913 -40.94 -31.74 -11.04
C ASP A 913 -41.34 -32.61 -12.25
N ASP A 914 -41.77 -32.02 -13.36
CA ASP A 914 -42.27 -32.73 -14.54
C ASP A 914 -41.18 -33.26 -15.50
N ILE A 915 -39.90 -32.90 -15.27
CA ILE A 915 -38.78 -33.30 -16.13
C ILE A 915 -38.36 -34.75 -15.87
N ALA A 916 -38.86 -35.70 -16.66
CA ALA A 916 -38.55 -37.13 -16.53
C ALA A 916 -37.05 -37.45 -16.63
N GLU A 917 -36.28 -36.59 -17.27
CA GLU A 917 -34.83 -36.69 -17.39
C GLU A 917 -34.10 -36.56 -16.04
N ILE A 918 -34.69 -35.93 -15.04
CA ILE A 918 -34.14 -35.78 -13.69
C ILE A 918 -34.80 -36.80 -12.77
N GLU A 919 -34.11 -37.92 -12.54
CA GLU A 919 -34.57 -38.99 -11.63
C GLU A 919 -34.27 -38.66 -10.16
N TYR A 920 -33.06 -38.14 -9.89
CA TYR A 920 -32.65 -37.64 -8.58
C TYR A 920 -32.05 -36.24 -8.70
N LEU A 921 -32.13 -35.47 -7.62
CA LEU A 921 -31.55 -34.14 -7.51
C LEU A 921 -30.90 -33.98 -6.14
N ASP A 922 -29.57 -33.86 -6.09
CA ASP A 922 -28.85 -33.56 -4.85
C ASP A 922 -28.38 -32.11 -4.80
N PHE A 923 -27.89 -31.61 -5.94
CA PHE A 923 -27.34 -30.28 -6.06
C PHE A 923 -27.98 -29.55 -7.23
N LEU A 924 -28.69 -28.48 -6.93
CA LEU A 924 -29.19 -27.54 -7.93
C LEU A 924 -28.24 -26.35 -8.03
N LYS A 925 -27.64 -26.11 -9.20
CA LYS A 925 -27.07 -24.81 -9.57
C LYS A 925 -28.07 -24.13 -10.48
N ILE A 926 -28.40 -22.87 -10.19
CA ILE A 926 -29.28 -22.07 -11.02
C ILE A 926 -28.74 -20.64 -11.15
N ASP A 927 -28.49 -20.22 -12.38
CA ASP A 927 -28.15 -18.84 -12.72
C ASP A 927 -29.40 -18.11 -13.22
N ILE A 928 -29.35 -16.77 -13.30
CA ILE A 928 -30.51 -15.95 -13.71
C ILE A 928 -30.88 -16.25 -15.17
N GLN A 929 -31.89 -17.10 -15.38
CA GLN A 929 -32.55 -17.33 -16.69
C GLN A 929 -33.95 -16.71 -16.77
N GLY A 930 -34.46 -16.13 -15.68
CA GLY A 930 -35.74 -15.42 -15.63
C GLY A 930 -36.95 -16.25 -15.18
N ALA A 931 -36.72 -17.26 -14.35
CA ALA A 931 -37.76 -18.12 -13.79
C ALA A 931 -37.37 -18.75 -12.44
N GLU A 932 -36.34 -18.26 -11.75
CA GLU A 932 -35.72 -18.90 -10.59
C GLU A 932 -36.75 -19.19 -9.47
N LEU A 933 -37.58 -18.20 -9.13
CA LEU A 933 -38.66 -18.39 -8.16
C LEU A 933 -39.66 -19.44 -8.64
N ALA A 934 -40.05 -19.42 -9.92
CA ALA A 934 -40.96 -20.40 -10.49
C ALA A 934 -40.37 -21.82 -10.51
N VAL A 935 -39.06 -21.97 -10.72
CA VAL A 935 -38.34 -23.25 -10.60
C VAL A 935 -38.47 -23.79 -9.18
N PHE A 936 -38.30 -22.93 -8.17
CA PHE A 936 -38.46 -23.34 -6.77
C PHE A 936 -39.90 -23.71 -6.44
N GLU A 937 -40.88 -22.86 -6.81
CA GLU A 937 -42.30 -23.09 -6.54
C GLU A 937 -42.86 -24.33 -7.23
N ASN A 938 -42.36 -24.67 -8.43
CA ASN A 938 -42.80 -25.82 -9.22
C ASN A 938 -41.82 -27.01 -9.17
N GLY A 939 -40.89 -27.00 -8.21
CA GLY A 939 -39.87 -28.02 -8.01
C GLY A 939 -39.94 -28.73 -6.67
N VAL A 940 -41.06 -28.61 -5.94
CA VAL A 940 -41.18 -29.05 -4.54
C VAL A 940 -40.82 -30.52 -4.35
N GLN A 941 -41.20 -31.42 -5.27
CA GLN A 941 -40.93 -32.85 -5.12
C GLN A 941 -39.44 -33.19 -5.35
N LYS A 942 -38.80 -32.59 -6.35
CA LYS A 942 -37.37 -32.81 -6.62
C LYS A 942 -36.48 -32.07 -5.64
N LEU A 943 -36.85 -30.86 -5.24
CA LEU A 943 -36.15 -30.11 -4.19
C LEU A 943 -36.31 -30.76 -2.81
N ALA A 944 -37.30 -31.63 -2.62
CA ALA A 944 -37.36 -32.48 -1.44
C ALA A 944 -36.19 -33.49 -1.36
N GLN A 945 -35.50 -33.77 -2.47
CA GLN A 945 -34.32 -34.62 -2.52
C GLN A 945 -33.02 -33.81 -2.39
N ALA A 946 -33.03 -32.57 -2.87
CA ALA A 946 -31.86 -31.70 -2.90
C ALA A 946 -31.32 -31.38 -1.50
N VAL A 947 -30.00 -31.32 -1.41
CA VAL A 947 -29.27 -31.01 -0.19
C VAL A 947 -28.47 -29.72 -0.29
N ALA A 948 -28.17 -29.27 -1.51
CA ALA A 948 -27.56 -27.98 -1.78
C ALA A 948 -28.23 -27.30 -2.96
N ILE A 949 -28.36 -25.98 -2.89
CA ILE A 949 -28.82 -25.11 -3.97
C ILE A 949 -27.84 -23.93 -4.02
N GLN A 950 -27.21 -23.71 -5.17
CA GLN A 950 -26.55 -22.45 -5.48
C GLN A 950 -27.45 -21.68 -6.41
N THR A 951 -27.81 -20.46 -6.01
CA THR A 951 -28.64 -19.57 -6.81
C THR A 951 -28.02 -18.19 -6.85
N GLU A 952 -27.97 -17.60 -8.03
CA GLU A 952 -27.70 -16.18 -8.15
C GLU A 952 -28.92 -15.40 -7.67
N VAL A 953 -28.72 -14.37 -6.85
CA VAL A 953 -29.78 -13.51 -6.33
C VAL A 953 -29.45 -12.05 -6.56
N SER A 954 -30.46 -11.28 -6.96
CA SER A 954 -30.33 -9.84 -7.15
C SER A 954 -30.72 -9.07 -5.88
N PHE A 955 -29.85 -8.17 -5.45
CA PHE A 955 -30.15 -7.16 -4.42
C PHE A 955 -30.85 -5.95 -5.01
N MET A 956 -30.61 -5.70 -6.31
CA MET A 956 -31.37 -4.77 -7.13
C MET A 956 -31.70 -5.44 -8.45
N THR A 957 -32.98 -5.47 -8.80
CA THR A 957 -33.51 -6.20 -9.95
C THR A 957 -33.16 -5.50 -11.26
N LEU A 958 -32.59 -6.23 -12.21
CA LEU A 958 -32.23 -5.72 -13.55
C LEU A 958 -33.33 -5.95 -14.60
N TYR A 959 -34.29 -6.83 -14.29
CA TYR A 959 -35.40 -7.19 -15.16
C TYR A 959 -36.74 -6.87 -14.50
N LYS A 960 -37.77 -6.65 -15.32
CA LYS A 960 -39.12 -6.41 -14.85
C LYS A 960 -39.66 -7.66 -14.16
N ASN A 961 -40.21 -7.49 -12.95
CA ASN A 961 -40.77 -8.57 -12.12
C ASN A 961 -39.77 -9.66 -11.72
N GLN A 962 -38.46 -9.37 -11.78
CA GLN A 962 -37.45 -10.27 -11.25
C GLN A 962 -37.61 -10.38 -9.72
N PRO A 963 -37.58 -11.59 -9.14
CA PRO A 963 -37.64 -11.76 -7.69
C PRO A 963 -36.37 -11.22 -7.03
N ALA A 964 -36.53 -10.45 -5.94
CA ALA A 964 -35.40 -10.02 -5.14
C ALA A 964 -34.94 -11.13 -4.17
N LEU A 965 -33.74 -10.98 -3.60
CA LEU A 965 -33.19 -11.90 -2.60
C LEU A 965 -34.21 -12.34 -1.53
N GLY A 966 -35.02 -11.42 -1.01
CA GLY A 966 -35.97 -11.72 0.07
C GLY A 966 -37.06 -12.73 -0.32
N GLU A 967 -37.50 -12.72 -1.58
CA GLU A 967 -38.50 -13.66 -2.09
C GLU A 967 -37.89 -15.05 -2.29
N ILE A 968 -36.68 -15.11 -2.86
CA ILE A 968 -35.92 -16.35 -3.02
C ILE A 968 -35.58 -16.99 -1.66
N ASP A 969 -35.04 -16.21 -0.71
CA ASP A 969 -34.70 -16.70 0.64
C ASP A 969 -35.95 -17.20 1.38
N SER A 970 -37.07 -16.48 1.28
CA SER A 970 -38.34 -16.89 1.89
C SER A 970 -38.84 -18.22 1.33
N GLU A 971 -38.79 -18.40 0.01
CA GLU A 971 -39.23 -19.65 -0.64
C GLU A 971 -38.31 -20.83 -0.30
N LEU A 972 -36.99 -20.65 -0.37
CA LEU A 972 -36.03 -21.69 -0.03
C LEU A 972 -36.11 -22.10 1.45
N ARG A 973 -36.30 -21.14 2.36
CA ARG A 973 -36.54 -21.45 3.79
C ARG A 973 -37.84 -22.21 4.00
N ARG A 974 -38.91 -21.86 3.27
CA ARG A 974 -40.18 -22.60 3.31
C ARG A 974 -40.00 -24.07 2.91
N GLN A 975 -39.06 -24.34 2.00
CA GLN A 975 -38.70 -25.69 1.56
C GLN A 975 -37.61 -26.38 2.42
N GLY A 976 -37.24 -25.78 3.56
CA GLY A 976 -36.33 -26.39 4.53
C GLY A 976 -34.84 -26.20 4.23
N PHE A 977 -34.48 -25.17 3.47
CA PHE A 977 -33.10 -24.76 3.27
C PHE A 977 -32.71 -23.59 4.19
N VAL A 978 -31.42 -23.45 4.45
CA VAL A 978 -30.82 -22.31 5.14
C VAL A 978 -29.64 -21.79 4.33
N ALA A 979 -29.47 -20.47 4.30
CA ALA A 979 -28.29 -19.86 3.69
C ALA A 979 -27.03 -20.32 4.44
N HIS A 980 -26.05 -20.82 3.69
CA HIS A 980 -24.80 -21.38 4.20
C HIS A 980 -23.63 -20.42 4.01
N CYS A 981 -23.38 -19.99 2.77
CA CYS A 981 -22.31 -19.04 2.46
C CYS A 981 -22.58 -18.28 1.15
N PHE A 982 -21.82 -17.21 0.95
CA PHE A 982 -21.70 -16.54 -0.35
C PHE A 982 -20.58 -17.21 -1.14
N PHE A 983 -20.89 -17.74 -2.32
CA PHE A 983 -19.89 -18.27 -3.23
C PHE A 983 -19.17 -17.14 -3.98
N ALA A 984 -19.93 -16.15 -4.45
CA ALA A 984 -19.39 -14.94 -5.06
C ALA A 984 -20.30 -13.74 -4.80
N VAL A 985 -19.71 -12.55 -4.76
CA VAL A 985 -20.43 -11.28 -4.62
C VAL A 985 -20.13 -10.42 -5.84
N LYS A 986 -21.15 -10.16 -6.67
CA LYS A 986 -21.02 -9.43 -7.93
C LYS A 986 -21.29 -7.95 -7.68
N LYS A 987 -20.22 -7.16 -7.75
CA LYS A 987 -20.23 -5.71 -7.59
C LYS A 987 -20.13 -5.04 -8.96
N TRP A 988 -20.82 -3.91 -9.14
CA TRP A 988 -20.81 -3.17 -10.40
C TRP A 988 -20.72 -1.66 -10.17
N PRO A 989 -19.95 -0.91 -11.00
CA PRO A 989 -19.91 0.54 -10.91
C PRO A 989 -21.23 1.16 -11.41
N ILE A 990 -21.82 2.06 -10.61
CA ILE A 990 -23.01 2.84 -10.99
C ILE A 990 -22.64 3.96 -11.96
N ALA A 991 -21.56 4.70 -11.68
CA ALA A 991 -21.05 5.77 -12.53
C ALA A 991 -19.78 5.33 -13.27
N PRO A 992 -19.49 5.89 -14.46
CA PRO A 992 -18.24 5.65 -15.16
C PRO A 992 -17.07 6.26 -14.38
N CYS A 993 -16.55 5.50 -13.42
CA CYS A 993 -15.37 5.83 -12.64
C CYS A 993 -14.22 4.97 -13.18
N VAL A 994 -13.21 5.62 -13.76
CA VAL A 994 -12.01 4.92 -14.23
C VAL A 994 -11.03 4.85 -13.07
N ILE A 995 -10.92 3.67 -12.46
CA ILE A 995 -9.93 3.38 -11.41
C ILE A 995 -8.92 2.42 -12.05
N ASN A 996 -7.62 2.72 -11.89
CA ASN A 996 -6.54 1.93 -12.50
C ASN A 996 -6.70 1.66 -14.02
N ASN A 997 -7.26 2.63 -14.77
CA ASN A 997 -7.59 2.51 -16.20
C ASN A 997 -8.67 1.46 -16.56
N ASP A 998 -9.40 0.87 -15.60
CA ASP A 998 -10.55 -0.01 -15.89
C ASP A 998 -11.88 0.69 -15.53
N PRO A 999 -12.74 1.05 -16.51
CA PRO A 999 -14.06 1.63 -16.24
C PRO A 999 -15.07 0.63 -15.66
N ARG A 1000 -14.72 -0.66 -15.58
CA ARG A 1000 -15.54 -1.75 -15.05
C ARG A 1000 -15.13 -2.15 -13.65
N GLN A 1001 -14.10 -1.52 -13.07
CA GLN A 1001 -13.59 -1.93 -11.77
C GLN A 1001 -14.71 -1.83 -10.72
N PRO A 1002 -15.11 -2.94 -10.09
CA PRO A 1002 -16.12 -2.94 -9.06
C PRO A 1002 -15.66 -2.13 -7.87
N LEU A 1003 -16.51 -1.22 -7.40
CA LEU A 1003 -16.28 -0.47 -6.17
C LEU A 1003 -16.93 -1.20 -5.00
N ASN A 1004 -18.01 -0.63 -4.46
CA ASN A 1004 -18.69 -1.18 -3.29
C ASN A 1004 -20.20 -1.30 -3.45
N GLN A 1005 -20.71 -1.13 -4.68
CA GLN A 1005 -22.12 -1.34 -4.95
C GLN A 1005 -22.37 -2.83 -5.15
N LEU A 1006 -23.20 -3.40 -4.26
CA LEU A 1006 -23.72 -4.74 -4.37
C LEU A 1006 -24.86 -4.75 -5.40
N LEU A 1007 -24.79 -5.65 -6.38
CA LEU A 1007 -25.85 -5.83 -7.38
C LEU A 1007 -26.45 -7.23 -7.27
N GLU A 1008 -25.61 -8.26 -7.37
CA GLU A 1008 -25.97 -9.67 -7.32
C GLU A 1008 -25.00 -10.45 -6.44
N ALA A 1009 -25.39 -11.64 -6.00
CA ALA A 1009 -24.46 -12.60 -5.40
C ALA A 1009 -24.89 -14.03 -5.69
N ASP A 1010 -23.91 -14.92 -5.73
CA ASP A 1010 -24.14 -16.36 -5.74
C ASP A 1010 -24.23 -16.83 -4.28
N ILE A 1011 -25.44 -17.19 -3.84
CA ILE A 1011 -25.67 -17.70 -2.48
C ILE A 1011 -25.86 -19.21 -2.51
N VAL A 1012 -25.16 -19.89 -1.61
CA VAL A 1012 -25.32 -21.32 -1.37
C VAL A 1012 -26.28 -21.53 -0.22
N TYR A 1013 -27.36 -22.23 -0.50
CA TYR A 1013 -28.30 -22.77 0.46
C TYR A 1013 -28.05 -24.25 0.65
N VAL A 1014 -28.07 -24.71 1.89
CA VAL A 1014 -28.01 -26.14 2.21
C VAL A 1014 -29.26 -26.54 2.96
N ARG A 1015 -29.61 -27.82 2.89
CA ARG A 1015 -30.69 -28.36 3.71
C ARG A 1015 -30.42 -28.06 5.17
N ASP A 1016 -31.45 -27.65 5.91
CA ASP A 1016 -31.33 -27.21 7.31
C ASP A 1016 -30.68 -28.28 8.20
N PHE A 1017 -29.36 -28.18 8.37
CA PHE A 1017 -28.55 -29.12 9.13
C PHE A 1017 -28.78 -29.03 10.64
N SER A 1018 -29.54 -28.03 11.11
CA SER A 1018 -30.03 -27.97 12.50
C SER A 1018 -31.15 -28.98 12.76
N LYS A 1019 -31.79 -29.50 11.69
CA LYS A 1019 -32.84 -30.52 11.74
C LYS A 1019 -32.41 -31.76 10.94
N PRO A 1020 -31.31 -32.42 11.34
CA PRO A 1020 -30.73 -33.51 10.55
C PRO A 1020 -31.71 -34.69 10.38
N ASP A 1021 -32.65 -34.88 11.32
CA ASP A 1021 -33.68 -35.93 11.28
C ASP A 1021 -34.63 -35.83 10.08
N LEU A 1022 -34.65 -34.69 9.38
CA LEU A 1022 -35.40 -34.48 8.14
C LEU A 1022 -34.61 -34.90 6.88
N MET A 1023 -33.36 -35.34 7.02
CA MET A 1023 -32.53 -35.86 5.94
C MET A 1023 -32.30 -37.35 6.08
N THR A 1024 -32.35 -38.07 4.95
CA THR A 1024 -31.92 -39.46 4.87
C THR A 1024 -30.40 -39.58 5.04
N ASP A 1025 -29.91 -40.80 5.28
CA ASP A 1025 -28.47 -41.04 5.38
C ASP A 1025 -27.77 -40.76 4.04
N GLU A 1026 -28.39 -41.09 2.92
CA GLU A 1026 -27.84 -40.74 1.61
C GLU A 1026 -27.79 -39.22 1.41
N GLN A 1027 -28.83 -38.48 1.82
CA GLN A 1027 -28.80 -37.01 1.75
C GLN A 1027 -27.68 -36.41 2.60
N LEU A 1028 -27.42 -36.93 3.81
CA LEU A 1028 -26.29 -36.48 4.62
C LEU A 1028 -24.93 -36.79 3.97
N LYS A 1029 -24.79 -37.93 3.28
CA LYS A 1029 -23.56 -38.26 2.54
C LYS A 1029 -23.39 -37.33 1.34
N GLN A 1030 -24.44 -37.10 0.55
CA GLN A 1030 -24.40 -36.20 -0.60
C GLN A 1030 -24.10 -34.76 -0.16
N LEU A 1031 -24.68 -34.30 0.95
CA LEU A 1031 -24.39 -32.99 1.53
C LEU A 1031 -22.90 -32.89 1.88
N ALA A 1032 -22.35 -33.90 2.57
CA ALA A 1032 -20.92 -33.94 2.91
C ALA A 1032 -20.01 -33.91 1.66
N MET A 1033 -20.37 -34.63 0.59
CA MET A 1033 -19.65 -34.59 -0.68
C MET A 1033 -19.64 -33.20 -1.30
N ILE A 1034 -20.82 -32.60 -1.44
CA ILE A 1034 -21.00 -31.31 -2.12
C ILE A 1034 -20.28 -30.21 -1.32
N VAL A 1035 -20.53 -30.09 -0.02
CA VAL A 1035 -19.96 -28.97 0.76
C VAL A 1035 -18.44 -29.08 0.93
N HIS A 1036 -17.89 -30.30 0.92
CA HIS A 1036 -16.44 -30.51 0.91
C HIS A 1036 -15.80 -30.13 -0.43
N HIS A 1037 -16.36 -30.62 -1.55
CA HIS A 1037 -15.73 -30.47 -2.86
C HIS A 1037 -16.03 -29.13 -3.55
N CYS A 1038 -17.25 -28.60 -3.38
CA CYS A 1038 -17.71 -27.39 -4.05
C CYS A 1038 -17.47 -26.12 -3.23
N TYR A 1039 -17.54 -26.20 -1.89
CA TYR A 1039 -17.60 -25.01 -1.02
C TYR A 1039 -16.59 -25.02 0.13
N GLY A 1040 -15.67 -25.99 0.18
CA GLY A 1040 -14.61 -26.07 1.19
C GLY A 1040 -15.08 -26.17 2.65
N SER A 1041 -16.37 -26.43 2.89
CA SER A 1041 -16.99 -26.43 4.23
C SER A 1041 -16.77 -27.77 4.93
N SER A 1042 -15.51 -28.00 5.29
CA SER A 1042 -15.03 -29.26 5.86
C SER A 1042 -15.61 -29.53 7.25
N ASP A 1043 -16.00 -28.49 7.99
CA ASP A 1043 -16.68 -28.57 9.28
C ASP A 1043 -18.12 -29.09 9.15
N LEU A 1044 -18.88 -28.59 8.16
CA LEU A 1044 -20.22 -29.10 7.87
C LEU A 1044 -20.17 -30.54 7.32
N ALA A 1045 -19.21 -30.85 6.45
CA ALA A 1045 -19.00 -32.23 5.99
C ALA A 1045 -18.64 -33.18 7.14
N LEU A 1046 -17.77 -32.75 8.06
CA LEU A 1046 -17.45 -33.50 9.28
C LEU A 1046 -18.70 -33.71 10.14
N ARG A 1047 -19.53 -32.67 10.31
CA ARG A 1047 -20.79 -32.77 11.06
C ARG A 1047 -21.73 -33.82 10.46
N CYS A 1048 -21.87 -33.85 9.13
CA CYS A 1048 -22.64 -34.87 8.44
C CYS A 1048 -22.09 -36.28 8.73
N ILE A 1049 -20.77 -36.47 8.69
CA ILE A 1049 -20.13 -37.76 8.99
C ILE A 1049 -20.37 -38.19 10.44
N MET A 1050 -20.27 -37.27 11.39
CA MET A 1050 -20.57 -37.54 12.80
C MET A 1050 -22.02 -37.99 13.00
N LEU A 1051 -22.96 -37.32 12.33
CA LEU A 1051 -24.38 -37.69 12.37
C LEU A 1051 -24.60 -39.09 11.76
N LEU A 1052 -23.93 -39.39 10.65
CA LEU A 1052 -24.01 -40.68 9.99
C LEU A 1052 -23.42 -41.82 10.83
N GLU A 1053 -22.32 -41.58 11.54
CA GLU A 1053 -21.80 -42.55 12.52
C GLU A 1053 -22.77 -42.76 13.68
N ALA A 1054 -23.36 -41.68 14.21
CA ALA A 1054 -24.35 -41.76 15.30
C ALA A 1054 -25.60 -42.57 14.88
N ARG A 1055 -25.99 -42.47 13.61
CA ARG A 1055 -27.06 -43.27 12.99
C ARG A 1055 -26.67 -44.69 12.63
N LYS A 1056 -25.38 -45.05 12.78
CA LYS A 1056 -24.78 -46.31 12.32
C LYS A 1056 -24.87 -46.51 10.80
N ALA A 1057 -25.02 -45.43 10.05
CA ALA A 1057 -24.98 -45.41 8.59
C ALA A 1057 -23.54 -45.42 8.05
N LEU A 1058 -22.57 -45.03 8.88
CA LEU A 1058 -21.13 -45.19 8.62
C LEU A 1058 -20.46 -45.99 9.74
N PRO A 1059 -19.35 -46.71 9.43
CA PRO A 1059 -18.56 -47.40 10.43
C PRO A 1059 -18.01 -46.44 11.49
N VAL A 1060 -17.88 -46.93 12.73
CA VAL A 1060 -17.19 -46.20 13.80
C VAL A 1060 -15.74 -45.92 13.37
N GLY A 1061 -15.34 -44.66 13.34
CA GLY A 1061 -13.99 -44.21 12.94
C GLY A 1061 -13.93 -43.54 11.57
N SER A 1062 -15.03 -43.48 10.81
CA SER A 1062 -15.19 -42.63 9.63
C SER A 1062 -14.95 -41.14 9.90
N GLN A 1063 -15.32 -40.61 11.08
CA GLN A 1063 -14.99 -39.25 11.51
C GLN A 1063 -13.47 -39.05 11.51
N LYS A 1064 -12.74 -39.99 12.12
CA LYS A 1064 -11.28 -39.96 12.17
C LYS A 1064 -10.68 -40.10 10.77
N SER A 1065 -11.15 -41.05 9.97
CA SER A 1065 -10.71 -41.21 8.58
C SER A 1065 -10.91 -39.95 7.74
N TYR A 1066 -11.98 -39.19 8.00
CA TYR A 1066 -12.22 -37.93 7.32
C TYR A 1066 -11.29 -36.82 7.80
N LEU A 1067 -11.03 -36.72 9.12
CA LEU A 1067 -10.03 -35.80 9.65
C LEU A 1067 -8.63 -36.12 9.13
N ASP A 1068 -8.28 -37.41 9.03
CA ASP A 1068 -7.02 -37.88 8.43
C ASP A 1068 -6.95 -37.51 6.93
N LEU A 1069 -8.07 -37.60 6.20
CA LEU A 1069 -8.17 -37.12 4.82
C LEU A 1069 -7.91 -35.62 4.71
N LEU A 1070 -8.49 -34.82 5.61
CA LEU A 1070 -8.26 -33.37 5.64
C LEU A 1070 -6.80 -33.04 5.95
N ALA A 1071 -6.18 -33.77 6.88
CA ALA A 1071 -4.77 -33.60 7.23
C ALA A 1071 -3.82 -33.92 6.07
N ASN A 1072 -4.16 -34.90 5.22
CA ASN A 1072 -3.36 -35.32 4.06
C ASN A 1072 -3.57 -34.46 2.80
N LYS A 1073 -4.51 -33.49 2.81
CA LYS A 1073 -4.68 -32.48 1.75
C LYS A 1073 -3.83 -31.22 1.98
N SER A 1074 -3.13 -31.12 3.12
CA SER A 1074 -2.28 -29.99 3.53
C SER A 1074 -0.94 -29.94 2.81
#